data_AF-A0A812KTI2-F1
#
_entry.id   AF-A0A812KTI2-F1
#
_cell.length_a   1.000
_cell.length_b   1.000
_cell.length_c   1.000
_cell.angle_alpha   90.00
_cell.angle_beta   90.00
_cell.angle_gamma   90.00
#
_symmetry.space_group_name_H-M   'P 1'
#
loop_
_entity.id
_entity.type
_entity.pdbx_description
1 polymer ?
#
loop_
_entity_poly.entity_id
_entity_poly.type
_entity_poly.pdbx_seq_one_letter_code
_entity_poly.pdbx_strand_id
1 'polypeptide(L)'
;MATAVATQDTAELDELSLLEQLLQNSRALDDTELEQQKDYLQEFLSHIVTDDQLTSKDAAAEINHWIGKIDEKISAQLNEIMHDPKFQKLEGSWRGLHYLVHQSETGTTLKIRVLNLTKRELLKDLETAVEFDQSALFKKVYEEEYGQLGGEPYGLLVGDYEFSRHPEDISLLKMISNVAAASHAPFITGASPALLNLTSFTELPNPRDLAKIFESAAHASWRSFRDSEDARYVALCLPRALGRLPYGKDFKSVEEFDFEEFVDGRDHGKYLWMNAAWAYAVRVTNAFSKYGWFAKVRGVEGGGKVENLPVHTFNTDDGDVAMKCPTEIAISDRREFELSTLGFLPLLHAKNTDFAVFMGAQSAQKQKTFFDDLATANADLSTKINFLMCVSRFAHYLKVMARDKVGSMLEANQCEKWLNDWISNYVCDPTMAGDETKAKCPLSDAKVEVREVAGKPGWYEAVAWLRPHFQLETLTASMRLVAEETTVAENNTGLPDNLKSGIENLSGYSMDDVKVHYNSSKPAQLQAHAYAQGTDIHLAPGQEKHLPHEAWHVVQQKQGRVNPTMQFKRMIGVNDNSGLEREADIMGESLDSKHGKEIQILGFNWGETQPVSIPFVNGGGSGKVSMQDLTFTMYTCKASPKLFLSCAKGEHIKEATLTARKAGGEQEDFYSIKLEQVLVSSYNTGGGSGSSLPIDTVTLAFAKITYQLSDSDTPEWIRTGRGRVVAAAARFHYALLSIMTHRPNVSTSSLLDHLVDACQGVEQRQPVRIERLIDDIELLLNTCCIDDAEVDSEFPEVASSIHRYGSPAPQATSIGTHEERFATARRVEKTLRRFEPRLRRVRVRVEDPKSRSPIDHRGANMSTTLYPYYERELHFIRHDAEEFAKQFPAAAGQLLLDGGQSRDPHVERLIEAFALLSARVEKKLDEEFPEVTDGLLGTLYPHYLAPIPSMAIAEFKPDPSAPQPTGTPVPRGSRLRATTPDGVACRYRTCYDTTLWPLDIVESRVELPPFAPSLSPPPKTQGVLRIRLRAHADMALADLTLDKLRFHLQGDAVLVAKLYELLLTSVTSIEVYDAEASDKRRLAVLSDGAIQPVGFEENEGLLPYPATSNHAYRLLTELFAFPQKFAFLDLSSLAPALVEAGRTVDVVVYLSEVDERL
;
A
#
# COMPACT_ATOMS: atom_id res chain seq x y z
N MET A 1 64.67 -50.63 -24.91
CA MET A 1 66.04 -50.34 -24.44
C MET A 1 66.23 -48.83 -24.50
N ALA A 2 66.92 -48.25 -23.52
CA ALA A 2 67.31 -46.85 -23.58
C ALA A 2 68.50 -46.64 -24.51
N THR A 3 68.54 -45.51 -25.22
CA THR A 3 69.71 -44.61 -25.29
C THR A 3 69.30 -43.27 -25.92
N ALA A 4 69.93 -42.19 -25.47
CA ALA A 4 69.60 -40.82 -25.85
C ALA A 4 70.45 -40.29 -27.02
N VAL A 5 69.90 -39.35 -27.79
CA VAL A 5 70.61 -38.19 -28.38
C VAL A 5 69.58 -37.07 -28.59
N ALA A 6 69.84 -35.88 -28.04
CA ALA A 6 69.62 -34.56 -28.68
C ALA A 6 69.85 -33.43 -27.66
N THR A 7 70.95 -32.69 -27.83
CA THR A 7 71.14 -31.37 -27.22
C THR A 7 71.24 -30.35 -28.34
N GLN A 8 70.29 -29.41 -28.38
CA GLN A 8 70.35 -28.03 -28.91
C GLN A 8 68.95 -27.64 -29.42
N ASP A 9 68.13 -27.08 -28.54
CA ASP A 9 67.75 -25.67 -28.60
C ASP A 9 66.92 -25.33 -27.34
N THR A 10 67.43 -24.40 -26.54
CA THR A 10 66.84 -23.97 -25.26
C THR A 10 66.81 -22.46 -25.18
N ALA A 11 65.72 -21.87 -25.64
CA ALA A 11 65.23 -20.53 -25.34
C ALA A 11 63.73 -20.47 -25.72
N GLU A 12 62.96 -19.61 -25.06
CA GLU A 12 61.53 -19.32 -25.34
C GLU A 12 60.49 -20.40 -24.99
N LEU A 13 60.50 -20.91 -23.74
CA LEU A 13 59.29 -21.44 -23.08
C LEU A 13 59.36 -21.23 -21.55
N ASP A 14 58.96 -20.05 -21.07
CA ASP A 14 58.34 -19.86 -19.75
C ASP A 14 57.66 -18.48 -19.68
N GLU A 15 56.73 -18.31 -18.73
CA GLU A 15 55.90 -17.10 -18.46
C GLU A 15 54.77 -16.77 -19.46
N LEU A 16 53.80 -17.70 -19.60
CA LEU A 16 52.39 -17.31 -19.75
C LEU A 16 51.74 -17.30 -18.36
N SER A 17 50.99 -16.25 -18.03
CA SER A 17 50.34 -16.12 -16.73
C SER A 17 49.22 -17.15 -16.54
N LEU A 18 48.92 -17.50 -15.28
CA LEU A 18 47.85 -18.45 -14.94
C LEU A 18 46.47 -18.02 -15.51
N LEU A 19 46.29 -16.70 -15.66
CA LEU A 19 45.10 -16.07 -16.23
C LEU A 19 44.93 -16.38 -17.73
N GLU A 20 46.03 -16.35 -18.49
CA GLU A 20 46.03 -16.66 -19.93
C GLU A 20 45.78 -18.15 -20.18
N GLN A 21 46.25 -19.03 -19.29
CA GLN A 21 45.96 -20.47 -19.34
C GLN A 21 44.48 -20.79 -19.03
N LEU A 22 43.81 -19.98 -18.20
CA LEU A 22 42.37 -20.12 -17.95
C LEU A 22 41.55 -19.59 -19.12
N LEU A 23 41.91 -18.43 -19.68
CA LEU A 23 41.22 -17.83 -20.84
C LEU A 23 41.27 -18.74 -22.08
N GLN A 24 42.41 -19.41 -22.35
CA GLN A 24 42.53 -20.38 -23.46
C GLN A 24 41.60 -21.61 -23.35
N ASN A 25 41.08 -21.92 -22.15
CA ASN A 25 40.12 -23.02 -21.95
C ASN A 25 38.65 -22.56 -22.02
N SER A 26 38.40 -21.24 -22.09
CA SER A 26 37.05 -20.67 -22.24
C SER A 26 36.62 -20.69 -23.71
N ARG A 27 35.32 -20.93 -23.96
CA ARG A 27 34.71 -20.75 -25.29
C ARG A 27 34.20 -19.31 -25.44
N ALA A 28 35.10 -18.35 -25.58
CA ALA A 28 34.77 -17.03 -26.11
C ALA A 28 34.56 -17.11 -27.63
N LEU A 29 33.70 -16.27 -28.20
CA LEU A 29 33.48 -16.21 -29.66
C LEU A 29 34.23 -15.06 -30.34
N ASP A 30 34.44 -13.93 -29.65
CA ASP A 30 35.15 -12.75 -30.15
C ASP A 30 36.15 -12.16 -29.13
N ASP A 31 37.20 -11.49 -29.63
CA ASP A 31 38.30 -10.94 -28.81
C ASP A 31 37.83 -9.92 -27.75
N THR A 32 36.76 -9.17 -28.01
CA THR A 32 36.19 -8.20 -27.05
C THR A 32 35.47 -8.84 -25.86
N GLU A 33 34.88 -10.03 -26.05
CA GLU A 33 34.30 -10.79 -24.93
C GLU A 33 35.42 -11.31 -24.01
N LEU A 34 36.57 -11.63 -24.59
CA LEU A 34 37.75 -12.16 -23.89
C LEU A 34 38.41 -11.09 -23.00
N GLU A 35 38.44 -9.83 -23.44
CA GLU A 35 38.86 -8.69 -22.59
C GLU A 35 37.88 -8.41 -21.44
N GLN A 36 36.56 -8.42 -21.69
CA GLN A 36 35.57 -8.23 -20.62
C GLN A 36 35.60 -9.38 -19.58
N GLN A 37 35.71 -10.64 -20.04
CA GLN A 37 35.86 -11.79 -19.16
C GLN A 37 37.13 -11.71 -18.30
N LYS A 38 38.22 -11.15 -18.85
CA LYS A 38 39.48 -10.93 -18.13
C LYS A 38 39.32 -9.88 -17.02
N ASP A 39 38.63 -8.76 -17.28
CA ASP A 39 38.36 -7.73 -16.28
C ASP A 39 37.47 -8.28 -15.15
N TYR A 40 36.38 -8.99 -15.46
CA TYR A 40 35.54 -9.64 -14.44
C TYR A 40 36.30 -10.67 -13.59
N LEU A 41 37.17 -11.48 -14.20
CA LEU A 41 38.04 -12.42 -13.49
C LEU A 41 39.04 -11.70 -12.58
N GLN A 42 39.59 -10.57 -13.03
CA GLN A 42 40.57 -9.79 -12.28
C GLN A 42 39.93 -9.08 -11.09
N GLU A 43 38.72 -8.53 -11.24
CA GLU A 43 37.95 -7.95 -10.13
C GLU A 43 37.56 -9.02 -9.10
N PHE A 44 37.04 -10.17 -9.56
CA PHE A 44 36.73 -11.33 -8.71
C PHE A 44 37.95 -11.84 -7.92
N LEU A 45 39.10 -11.99 -8.59
CA LEU A 45 40.36 -12.37 -7.93
C LEU A 45 40.84 -11.31 -6.94
N SER A 46 40.65 -10.02 -7.22
CA SER A 46 41.01 -8.94 -6.28
C SER A 46 40.21 -9.01 -4.98
N HIS A 47 38.91 -9.34 -5.07
CA HIS A 47 38.05 -9.52 -3.91
C HIS A 47 38.40 -10.76 -3.09
N ILE A 48 38.75 -11.88 -3.73
CA ILE A 48 39.26 -13.08 -3.04
C ILE A 48 40.55 -12.78 -2.29
N VAL A 49 41.50 -12.03 -2.90
CA VAL A 49 42.79 -11.72 -2.27
C VAL A 49 42.65 -10.80 -1.04
N THR A 50 41.57 -10.03 -0.93
CA THR A 50 41.29 -9.19 0.26
C THR A 50 40.62 -9.90 1.43
N ASP A 51 39.98 -11.07 1.23
CA ASP A 51 39.22 -11.79 2.27
C ASP A 51 39.96 -13.11 2.61
N ASP A 52 40.77 -13.12 3.67
CA ASP A 52 41.70 -14.20 4.08
C ASP A 52 41.00 -15.50 4.59
N GLN A 53 39.77 -15.75 4.10
CA GLN A 53 38.88 -16.86 4.45
C GLN A 53 38.52 -17.76 3.25
N LEU A 54 39.52 -18.13 2.45
CA LEU A 54 39.44 -19.31 1.56
C LEU A 54 39.19 -20.57 2.39
N THR A 55 37.92 -20.91 2.60
CA THR A 55 37.47 -22.04 3.41
C THR A 55 36.79 -23.14 2.60
N SER A 56 36.68 -22.95 1.28
CA SER A 56 36.16 -23.94 0.32
C SER A 56 37.23 -24.41 -0.66
N LYS A 57 37.04 -25.60 -1.26
CA LYS A 57 37.76 -26.05 -2.46
C LYS A 57 36.94 -25.90 -3.74
N ASP A 58 35.76 -25.30 -3.62
CA ASP A 58 34.75 -25.19 -4.67
C ASP A 58 34.50 -23.71 -4.98
N ALA A 59 35.05 -23.25 -6.10
CA ALA A 59 34.97 -21.86 -6.54
C ALA A 59 33.52 -21.44 -6.89
N ALA A 60 32.65 -22.38 -7.28
CA ALA A 60 31.25 -22.05 -7.57
C ALA A 60 30.50 -21.66 -6.29
N ALA A 61 30.82 -22.30 -5.15
CA ALA A 61 30.26 -21.93 -3.85
C ALA A 61 30.72 -20.53 -3.41
N GLU A 62 31.95 -20.13 -3.73
CA GLU A 62 32.48 -18.80 -3.40
C GLU A 62 31.88 -17.70 -4.27
N ILE A 63 31.67 -17.93 -5.58
CA ILE A 63 30.93 -17.01 -6.47
C ILE A 63 29.52 -16.76 -5.91
N ASN A 64 28.79 -17.83 -5.58
CA ASN A 64 27.42 -17.72 -5.03
C ASN A 64 27.37 -16.98 -3.68
N HIS A 65 28.42 -17.11 -2.85
CA HIS A 65 28.53 -16.35 -1.59
C HIS A 65 28.70 -14.85 -1.83
N TRP A 66 29.47 -14.45 -2.85
CA TRP A 66 29.63 -13.04 -3.22
C TRP A 66 28.38 -12.45 -3.87
N ILE A 67 27.68 -13.21 -4.72
CA ILE A 67 26.36 -12.81 -5.25
C ILE A 67 25.38 -12.57 -4.09
N GLY A 68 25.29 -13.50 -3.12
CA GLY A 68 24.44 -13.30 -1.94
C GLY A 68 24.77 -12.05 -1.11
N LYS A 69 26.05 -11.68 -0.98
CA LYS A 69 26.47 -10.40 -0.33
C LYS A 69 26.09 -9.15 -1.14
N ILE A 70 25.92 -9.26 -2.46
CA ILE A 70 25.44 -8.17 -3.31
C ILE A 70 23.92 -8.05 -3.18
N ASP A 71 23.21 -9.18 -3.28
CA ASP A 71 21.76 -9.26 -3.17
C ASP A 71 21.25 -8.78 -1.81
N GLU A 72 21.98 -9.03 -0.71
CA GLU A 72 21.68 -8.47 0.61
C GLU A 72 21.70 -6.92 0.61
N LYS A 73 22.67 -6.31 -0.07
CA LYS A 73 22.80 -4.84 -0.17
C LYS A 73 21.74 -4.23 -1.09
N ILE A 74 21.49 -4.86 -2.24
CA ILE A 74 20.43 -4.43 -3.17
C ILE A 74 19.07 -4.55 -2.47
N SER A 75 18.83 -5.65 -1.76
CA SER A 75 17.61 -5.85 -0.96
C SER A 75 17.44 -4.76 0.09
N ALA A 76 18.47 -4.47 0.89
CA ALA A 76 18.41 -3.39 1.88
C ALA A 76 18.06 -2.03 1.26
N GLN A 77 18.70 -1.68 0.13
CA GLN A 77 18.45 -0.41 -0.55
C GLN A 77 17.05 -0.35 -1.20
N LEU A 78 16.57 -1.46 -1.75
CA LEU A 78 15.25 -1.55 -2.39
C LEU A 78 14.12 -1.53 -1.34
N ASN A 79 14.32 -2.15 -0.17
CA ASN A 79 13.38 -2.05 0.95
C ASN A 79 13.14 -0.58 1.37
N GLU A 80 14.20 0.23 1.54
CA GLU A 80 14.05 1.66 1.87
C GLU A 80 13.28 2.45 0.78
N ILE A 81 13.45 2.11 -0.49
CA ILE A 81 12.72 2.74 -1.61
C ILE A 81 11.24 2.30 -1.62
N MET A 82 10.99 1.00 -1.45
CA MET A 82 9.64 0.42 -1.51
C MET A 82 8.81 0.73 -0.27
N HIS A 83 9.43 0.95 0.88
CA HIS A 83 8.76 1.29 2.15
C HIS A 83 8.63 2.80 2.38
N ASP A 84 9.04 3.66 1.43
CA ASP A 84 8.73 5.10 1.49
C ASP A 84 7.21 5.34 1.42
N PRO A 85 6.62 6.14 2.34
CA PRO A 85 5.17 6.35 2.39
C PRO A 85 4.53 6.95 1.13
N LYS A 86 5.28 7.66 0.29
CA LYS A 86 4.78 8.19 -1.00
C LYS A 86 4.74 7.09 -2.04
N PHE A 87 5.79 6.26 -2.11
CA PHE A 87 5.84 5.12 -3.02
C PHE A 87 4.77 4.09 -2.66
N GLN A 88 4.69 3.67 -1.39
CA GLN A 88 3.65 2.74 -0.93
C GLN A 88 2.23 3.23 -1.21
N LYS A 89 1.96 4.54 -1.05
CA LYS A 89 0.65 5.10 -1.36
C LYS A 89 0.34 5.03 -2.86
N LEU A 90 1.32 5.34 -3.71
CA LEU A 90 1.18 5.24 -5.16
C LEU A 90 0.99 3.78 -5.61
N GLU A 91 1.82 2.86 -5.10
CA GLU A 91 1.70 1.43 -5.39
C GLU A 91 0.35 0.89 -4.88
N GLY A 92 -0.09 1.27 -3.67
CA GLY A 92 -1.36 0.83 -3.09
C GLY A 92 -2.58 1.24 -3.94
N SER A 93 -2.58 2.47 -4.46
CA SER A 93 -3.62 2.94 -5.39
C SER A 93 -3.61 2.20 -6.73
N TRP A 94 -2.44 2.05 -7.36
CA TRP A 94 -2.33 1.35 -8.65
C TRP A 94 -2.58 -0.15 -8.54
N ARG A 95 -2.13 -0.80 -7.46
CA ARG A 95 -2.43 -2.21 -7.16
C ARG A 95 -3.91 -2.41 -6.83
N GLY A 96 -4.54 -1.47 -6.14
CA GLY A 96 -6.00 -1.49 -5.91
C GLY A 96 -6.80 -1.39 -7.20
N LEU A 97 -6.40 -0.50 -8.12
CA LEU A 97 -6.98 -0.41 -9.47
C LEU A 97 -6.73 -1.67 -10.30
N HIS A 98 -5.50 -2.19 -10.31
CA HIS A 98 -5.12 -3.46 -10.95
C HIS A 98 -5.94 -4.64 -10.40
N TYR A 99 -6.14 -4.71 -9.08
CA TYR A 99 -6.99 -5.69 -8.43
C TYR A 99 -8.45 -5.57 -8.91
N LEU A 100 -9.00 -4.35 -8.98
CA LEU A 100 -10.34 -4.13 -9.53
C LEU A 100 -10.47 -4.61 -10.98
N VAL A 101 -9.51 -4.27 -11.84
CA VAL A 101 -9.53 -4.62 -13.27
C VAL A 101 -9.41 -6.13 -13.48
N HIS A 102 -8.44 -6.80 -12.84
CA HIS A 102 -8.24 -8.25 -13.04
C HIS A 102 -9.30 -9.12 -12.36
N GLN A 103 -9.97 -8.64 -11.30
CA GLN A 103 -11.03 -9.38 -10.61
C GLN A 103 -12.45 -9.05 -11.13
N SER A 104 -12.57 -8.24 -12.19
CA SER A 104 -13.85 -7.86 -12.80
C SER A 104 -13.95 -8.35 -14.24
N GLU A 105 -15.04 -9.05 -14.57
CA GLU A 105 -15.36 -9.47 -15.94
C GLU A 105 -15.86 -8.27 -16.76
N THR A 106 -14.93 -7.48 -17.32
CA THR A 106 -15.26 -6.34 -18.19
C THR A 106 -15.76 -6.80 -19.56
N GLY A 107 -16.75 -6.09 -20.12
CA GLY A 107 -17.35 -6.43 -21.41
C GLY A 107 -18.17 -5.28 -21.99
N THR A 108 -19.15 -5.60 -22.84
CA THR A 108 -20.06 -4.58 -23.40
C THR A 108 -21.00 -3.99 -22.35
N THR A 109 -21.37 -4.77 -21.34
CA THR A 109 -22.32 -4.40 -20.27
C THR A 109 -21.65 -3.83 -19.01
N LEU A 110 -20.38 -4.16 -18.77
CA LEU A 110 -19.61 -3.72 -17.60
C LEU A 110 -18.33 -3.02 -18.06
N LYS A 111 -18.24 -1.72 -17.78
CA LYS A 111 -17.12 -0.86 -18.12
C LYS A 111 -16.56 -0.19 -16.88
N ILE A 112 -15.24 -0.06 -16.83
CA ILE A 112 -14.53 0.70 -15.80
C ILE A 112 -13.95 1.94 -16.48
N ARG A 113 -14.26 3.13 -15.95
CA ARG A 113 -13.68 4.40 -16.41
C ARG A 113 -12.89 5.02 -15.26
N VAL A 114 -11.66 5.42 -15.52
CA VAL A 114 -10.73 5.95 -14.51
C VAL A 114 -10.56 7.45 -14.71
N LEU A 115 -10.65 8.21 -13.61
CA LEU A 115 -10.43 9.65 -13.58
C LEU A 115 -9.38 9.94 -12.50
N ASN A 116 -8.17 10.33 -12.92
CA ASN A 116 -7.10 10.71 -11.99
C ASN A 116 -7.36 12.13 -11.47
N LEU A 117 -7.59 12.25 -10.15
CA LEU A 117 -7.74 13.49 -9.42
C LEU A 117 -7.12 13.33 -8.03
N THR A 118 -6.49 14.37 -7.50
CA THR A 118 -6.14 14.39 -6.08
C THR A 118 -7.33 14.87 -5.24
N LYS A 119 -7.39 14.44 -3.97
CA LYS A 119 -8.42 14.86 -3.01
C LYS A 119 -8.52 16.39 -2.86
N ARG A 120 -7.40 17.11 -3.01
CA ARG A 120 -7.33 18.59 -2.94
C ARG A 120 -7.91 19.27 -4.17
N GLU A 121 -7.65 18.74 -5.36
CA GLU A 121 -8.24 19.26 -6.60
C GLU A 121 -9.75 19.04 -6.64
N LEU A 122 -10.20 17.87 -6.16
CA LEU A 122 -11.62 17.54 -6.07
C LEU A 122 -12.37 18.46 -5.11
N LEU A 123 -11.79 18.76 -3.94
CA LEU A 123 -12.33 19.77 -3.02
C LEU A 123 -12.39 21.15 -3.68
N LYS A 124 -11.30 21.57 -4.33
CA LYS A 124 -11.22 22.87 -5.00
C LYS A 124 -12.24 23.04 -6.12
N ASP A 125 -12.48 22.01 -6.94
CA ASP A 125 -13.52 22.02 -7.99
C ASP A 125 -14.91 22.26 -7.38
N LEU A 126 -15.26 21.48 -6.36
CA LEU A 126 -16.56 21.56 -5.70
C LEU A 126 -16.75 22.88 -4.94
N GLU A 127 -15.72 23.42 -4.27
CA GLU A 127 -15.77 24.72 -3.57
C GLU A 127 -15.75 25.94 -4.50
N THR A 128 -15.20 25.81 -5.71
CA THR A 128 -15.19 26.91 -6.70
C THR A 128 -16.55 27.05 -7.40
N ALA A 129 -17.32 25.97 -7.51
CA ALA A 129 -18.66 25.99 -8.07
C ALA A 129 -19.66 26.68 -7.11
N VAL A 130 -20.52 27.54 -7.66
CA VAL A 130 -21.54 28.27 -6.87
C VAL A 130 -22.59 27.32 -6.30
N GLU A 131 -22.99 26.33 -7.09
CA GLU A 131 -23.77 25.17 -6.68
C GLU A 131 -23.12 23.89 -7.23
N PHE A 132 -23.37 22.75 -6.60
CA PHE A 132 -22.68 21.48 -6.91
C PHE A 132 -22.94 20.99 -8.35
N ASP A 133 -24.03 21.42 -8.96
CA ASP A 133 -24.43 21.10 -10.34
C ASP A 133 -23.57 21.78 -11.42
N GLN A 134 -22.80 22.80 -11.05
CA GLN A 134 -21.87 23.51 -11.94
C GLN A 134 -20.41 23.03 -11.81
N SER A 135 -20.14 22.04 -10.95
CA SER A 135 -18.81 21.45 -10.77
C SER A 135 -18.35 20.64 -11.99
N ALA A 136 -17.04 20.53 -12.21
CA ALA A 136 -16.50 19.68 -13.27
C ALA A 136 -16.82 18.21 -13.00
N LEU A 137 -16.82 17.75 -11.73
CA LEU A 137 -17.28 16.41 -11.37
C LEU A 137 -18.73 16.16 -11.81
N PHE A 138 -19.67 17.06 -11.46
CA PHE A 138 -21.08 16.88 -11.82
C PHE A 138 -21.27 16.86 -13.34
N LYS A 139 -20.56 17.74 -14.07
CA LYS A 139 -20.58 17.71 -15.53
C LYS A 139 -20.18 16.36 -16.11
N LYS A 140 -19.13 15.73 -15.58
CA LYS A 140 -18.63 14.43 -16.06
C LYS A 140 -19.49 13.23 -15.68
N VAL A 141 -20.09 13.26 -14.49
CA VAL A 141 -20.89 12.14 -13.96
C VAL A 141 -22.35 12.24 -14.38
N TYR A 142 -22.92 13.45 -14.33
CA TYR A 142 -24.31 13.74 -14.66
C TYR A 142 -24.45 14.20 -16.11
N GLU A 143 -23.95 15.38 -16.48
CA GLU A 143 -24.31 16.00 -17.79
C GLU A 143 -23.84 15.18 -18.99
N GLU A 144 -22.57 14.78 -19.02
CA GLU A 144 -21.94 14.06 -20.15
C GLU A 144 -22.52 12.65 -20.36
N GLU A 145 -23.17 12.04 -19.35
CA GLU A 145 -23.65 10.65 -19.40
C GLU A 145 -25.13 10.49 -18.99
N TYR A 146 -25.48 10.52 -17.70
CA TYR A 146 -26.87 10.28 -17.23
C TYR A 146 -27.87 11.32 -17.77
N GLY A 147 -27.44 12.57 -17.89
CA GLY A 147 -28.16 13.70 -18.48
C GLY A 147 -28.23 13.65 -20.02
N GLN A 148 -27.22 13.07 -20.67
CA GLN A 148 -27.05 13.04 -22.12
C GLN A 148 -27.96 12.00 -22.81
N LEU A 149 -28.49 12.35 -23.99
CA LEU A 149 -29.18 11.39 -24.85
C LEU A 149 -28.18 10.39 -25.44
N GLY A 150 -28.39 9.10 -25.18
CA GLY A 150 -27.47 8.02 -25.59
C GLY A 150 -26.23 7.84 -24.70
N GLY A 151 -26.14 8.57 -23.57
CA GLY A 151 -25.08 8.37 -22.57
C GLY A 151 -25.27 7.11 -21.73
N GLU A 152 -24.20 6.68 -21.08
CA GLU A 152 -24.08 5.46 -20.27
C GLU A 152 -24.00 5.82 -18.77
N PRO A 153 -25.11 5.72 -18.01
CA PRO A 153 -25.12 6.20 -16.63
C PRO A 153 -24.19 5.38 -15.72
N TYR A 154 -23.42 6.09 -14.90
CA TYR A 154 -22.54 5.47 -13.91
C TYR A 154 -23.36 4.77 -12.81
N GLY A 155 -23.21 3.45 -12.69
CA GLY A 155 -23.86 2.66 -11.64
C GLY A 155 -23.24 2.85 -10.25
N LEU A 156 -21.96 3.26 -10.20
CA LEU A 156 -21.14 3.29 -9.00
C LEU A 156 -19.97 4.27 -9.17
N LEU A 157 -19.62 4.98 -8.10
CA LEU A 157 -18.41 5.79 -8.01
C LEU A 157 -17.49 5.20 -6.94
N VAL A 158 -16.22 4.96 -7.27
CA VAL A 158 -15.22 4.45 -6.33
C VAL A 158 -14.14 5.51 -6.16
N GLY A 159 -13.99 6.02 -4.94
CA GLY A 159 -12.96 7.01 -4.61
C GLY A 159 -11.86 6.38 -3.78
N ASP A 160 -10.65 6.31 -4.32
CA ASP A 160 -9.47 5.88 -3.57
C ASP A 160 -8.92 6.98 -2.68
N TYR A 161 -9.74 7.34 -1.70
CA TYR A 161 -9.45 8.34 -0.69
C TYR A 161 -9.72 7.75 0.69
N GLU A 162 -9.14 8.41 1.69
CA GLU A 162 -9.41 8.15 3.10
C GLU A 162 -9.97 9.41 3.72
N PHE A 163 -11.12 9.30 4.38
CA PHE A 163 -11.78 10.41 5.04
C PHE A 163 -11.58 10.37 6.56
N SER A 164 -11.05 11.47 7.07
CA SER A 164 -10.81 11.72 8.49
C SER A 164 -11.93 12.57 9.09
N ARG A 165 -11.85 12.87 10.39
CA ARG A 165 -12.74 13.84 11.06
C ARG A 165 -12.46 15.32 10.72
N HIS A 166 -11.55 15.63 9.78
CA HIS A 166 -11.22 17.02 9.44
C HIS A 166 -12.44 17.73 8.81
N PRO A 167 -12.73 19.02 9.11
CA PRO A 167 -13.89 19.70 8.56
C PRO A 167 -13.94 19.73 7.03
N GLU A 168 -12.78 19.91 6.37
CA GLU A 168 -12.66 19.86 4.89
C GLU A 168 -13.04 18.48 4.33
N ASP A 169 -12.64 17.40 5.00
CA ASP A 169 -12.97 16.03 4.60
C ASP A 169 -14.48 15.77 4.66
N ILE A 170 -15.14 16.25 5.71
CA ILE A 170 -16.59 16.11 5.87
C ILE A 170 -17.35 17.05 4.91
N SER A 171 -16.82 18.24 4.63
CA SER A 171 -17.35 19.14 3.60
C SER A 171 -17.31 18.46 2.22
N LEU A 172 -16.16 17.86 1.88
CA LEU A 172 -15.98 17.11 0.64
C LEU A 172 -16.96 15.93 0.52
N LEU A 173 -17.12 15.13 1.58
CA LEU A 173 -18.12 14.04 1.59
C LEU A 173 -19.54 14.54 1.33
N LYS A 174 -19.92 15.68 1.94
CA LYS A 174 -21.24 16.30 1.74
C LYS A 174 -21.43 16.80 0.30
N MET A 175 -20.42 17.39 -0.30
CA MET A 175 -20.50 17.88 -1.68
C MET A 175 -20.55 16.71 -2.69
N ILE A 176 -19.74 15.67 -2.49
CA ILE A 176 -19.78 14.44 -3.30
C ILE A 176 -21.11 13.71 -3.12
N SER A 177 -21.68 13.65 -1.91
CA SER A 177 -22.98 12.98 -1.69
C SER A 177 -24.11 13.62 -2.49
N ASN A 178 -24.08 14.94 -2.70
CA ASN A 178 -25.08 15.64 -3.51
C ASN A 178 -24.96 15.24 -4.99
N VAL A 179 -23.73 15.15 -5.52
CA VAL A 179 -23.48 14.70 -6.90
C VAL A 179 -23.90 13.23 -7.07
N ALA A 180 -23.52 12.36 -6.14
CA ALA A 180 -23.87 10.94 -6.12
C ALA A 180 -25.39 10.71 -6.01
N ALA A 181 -26.10 11.52 -5.22
CA ALA A 181 -27.55 11.48 -5.09
C ALA A 181 -28.26 11.92 -6.37
N ALA A 182 -27.76 12.97 -7.03
CA ALA A 182 -28.34 13.49 -8.27
C ALA A 182 -28.15 12.55 -9.46
N SER A 183 -26.98 11.90 -9.59
CA SER A 183 -26.71 10.91 -10.66
C SER A 183 -27.24 9.50 -10.34
N HIS A 184 -27.73 9.27 -9.12
CA HIS A 184 -28.00 7.94 -8.56
C HIS A 184 -26.79 6.99 -8.74
N ALA A 185 -25.59 7.46 -8.38
CA ALA A 185 -24.35 6.69 -8.46
C ALA A 185 -23.67 6.67 -7.09
N PRO A 186 -23.94 5.66 -6.24
CA PRO A 186 -23.39 5.60 -4.90
C PRO A 186 -21.85 5.66 -4.87
N PHE A 187 -21.30 6.42 -3.93
CA PHE A 187 -19.89 6.67 -3.74
C PHE A 187 -19.32 5.79 -2.62
N ILE A 188 -18.42 4.87 -2.98
CA ILE A 188 -17.69 4.01 -2.05
C ILE A 188 -16.26 4.53 -1.90
N THR A 189 -15.79 4.67 -0.66
CA THR A 189 -14.44 5.17 -0.36
C THR A 189 -13.94 4.65 0.99
N GLY A 190 -12.71 4.97 1.40
CA GLY A 190 -12.12 4.51 2.65
C GLY A 190 -12.38 5.44 3.83
N ALA A 191 -12.54 4.88 5.03
CA ALA A 191 -12.38 5.65 6.27
C ALA A 191 -10.88 5.71 6.67
N SER A 192 -10.44 6.82 7.24
CA SER A 192 -9.12 6.94 7.88
C SER A 192 -9.20 6.52 9.35
N PRO A 193 -8.15 5.92 9.95
CA PRO A 193 -8.09 5.67 11.41
C PRO A 193 -8.39 6.92 12.25
N ALA A 194 -8.00 8.10 11.76
CA ALA A 194 -8.21 9.38 12.40
C ALA A 194 -9.70 9.77 12.56
N LEU A 195 -10.63 9.17 11.79
CA LEU A 195 -12.08 9.35 11.95
C LEU A 195 -12.62 8.62 13.21
N LEU A 196 -11.89 7.62 13.71
CA LEU A 196 -12.17 6.91 14.97
C LEU A 196 -11.32 7.44 16.14
N ASN A 197 -10.63 8.58 15.98
CA ASN A 197 -9.57 9.06 16.89
C ASN A 197 -8.43 8.05 17.13
N LEU A 198 -8.15 7.18 16.16
CA LEU A 198 -7.03 6.22 16.21
C LEU A 198 -5.86 6.70 15.36
N THR A 199 -4.65 6.24 15.67
CA THR A 199 -3.46 6.45 14.81
C THR A 199 -3.37 5.40 13.71
N SER A 200 -3.78 4.16 14.01
CA SER A 200 -3.75 2.98 13.16
C SER A 200 -4.99 2.11 13.41
N PHE A 201 -5.43 1.32 12.43
CA PHE A 201 -6.51 0.35 12.66
C PHE A 201 -6.10 -0.80 13.61
N THR A 202 -4.80 -0.99 13.87
CA THR A 202 -4.31 -1.94 14.89
C THR A 202 -4.81 -1.61 16.30
N GLU A 203 -5.14 -0.34 16.58
CA GLU A 203 -5.66 0.13 17.87
C GLU A 203 -7.19 -0.04 18.02
N LEU A 204 -7.90 -0.49 16.98
CA LEU A 204 -9.36 -0.66 16.95
C LEU A 204 -9.97 -1.50 18.11
N PRO A 205 -9.28 -2.48 18.73
CA PRO A 205 -9.80 -3.21 19.87
C PRO A 205 -9.84 -2.36 21.16
N ASN A 206 -9.00 -1.33 21.27
CA ASN A 206 -8.74 -0.59 22.50
C ASN A 206 -9.95 0.21 23.03
N PRO A 207 -10.73 0.96 22.21
CA PRO A 207 -11.83 1.78 22.73
C PRO A 207 -13.03 0.90 23.10
N ARG A 208 -13.31 0.73 24.40
CA ARG A 208 -14.38 -0.17 24.90
C ARG A 208 -15.78 0.04 24.26
N ASP A 209 -16.03 1.23 23.73
CA ASP A 209 -17.30 1.67 23.15
C ASP A 209 -17.00 2.69 22.02
N LEU A 210 -17.27 2.31 20.77
CA LEU A 210 -16.99 3.16 19.61
C LEU A 210 -18.01 4.30 19.43
N ALA A 211 -19.24 4.15 19.95
CA ALA A 211 -20.28 5.15 19.76
C ALA A 211 -19.95 6.47 20.48
N LYS A 212 -19.39 6.37 21.69
CA LYS A 212 -18.95 7.53 22.51
C LYS A 212 -17.90 8.41 21.82
N ILE A 213 -17.10 7.85 20.91
CA ILE A 213 -16.11 8.63 20.15
C ILE A 213 -16.83 9.70 19.31
N PHE A 214 -17.95 9.32 18.68
CA PHE A 214 -18.74 10.18 17.81
C PHE A 214 -19.69 11.14 18.55
N GLU A 215 -19.96 10.91 19.83
CA GLU A 215 -20.71 11.86 20.68
C GLU A 215 -19.92 13.15 20.98
N SER A 216 -18.60 13.10 20.87
CA SER A 216 -17.71 14.24 21.11
C SER A 216 -17.97 15.42 20.17
N ALA A 217 -17.70 16.65 20.64
CA ALA A 217 -17.87 17.87 19.86
C ALA A 217 -17.01 17.90 18.58
N ALA A 218 -15.87 17.21 18.58
CA ALA A 218 -14.99 17.06 17.41
C ALA A 218 -15.66 16.34 16.22
N HIS A 219 -16.73 15.57 16.46
CA HIS A 219 -17.50 14.85 15.45
C HIS A 219 -18.89 15.48 15.21
N ALA A 220 -19.08 16.76 15.54
CA ALA A 220 -20.32 17.48 15.25
C ALA A 220 -20.63 17.53 13.74
N SER A 221 -19.65 17.89 12.91
CA SER A 221 -19.77 17.90 11.44
C SER A 221 -20.12 16.52 10.89
N TRP A 222 -19.46 15.47 11.36
CA TRP A 222 -19.72 14.08 10.99
C TRP A 222 -21.16 13.65 11.31
N ARG A 223 -21.66 13.95 12.51
CA ARG A 223 -23.06 13.68 12.88
C ARG A 223 -24.05 14.43 11.97
N SER A 224 -23.81 15.72 11.72
CA SER A 224 -24.65 16.49 10.79
C SER A 224 -24.60 15.98 9.35
N PHE A 225 -23.50 15.38 8.91
CA PHE A 225 -23.44 14.67 7.63
C PHE A 225 -24.26 13.38 7.67
N ARG A 226 -24.12 12.53 8.71
CA ARG A 226 -24.90 11.28 8.85
C ARG A 226 -26.41 11.50 8.96
N ASP A 227 -26.84 12.62 9.54
CA ASP A 227 -28.26 12.99 9.65
C ASP A 227 -28.84 13.53 8.30
N SER A 228 -27.98 13.83 7.32
CA SER A 228 -28.38 14.25 5.97
C SER A 228 -29.09 13.13 5.19
N GLU A 229 -29.87 13.49 4.18
CA GLU A 229 -30.57 12.51 3.33
C GLU A 229 -29.66 11.92 2.26
N ASP A 230 -28.73 12.72 1.72
CA ASP A 230 -27.83 12.32 0.64
C ASP A 230 -26.69 11.40 1.11
N ALA A 231 -26.42 11.36 2.41
CA ALA A 231 -25.43 10.48 3.02
C ALA A 231 -25.72 8.98 2.80
N ARG A 232 -26.95 8.61 2.41
CA ARG A 232 -27.30 7.23 2.00
C ARG A 232 -26.51 6.77 0.77
N TYR A 233 -26.13 7.70 -0.11
CA TYR A 233 -25.32 7.42 -1.29
C TYR A 233 -23.82 7.27 -1.00
N VAL A 234 -23.38 7.35 0.26
CA VAL A 234 -21.96 7.21 0.63
C VAL A 234 -21.75 5.98 1.50
N ALA A 235 -20.75 5.15 1.17
CA ALA A 235 -20.30 4.04 2.02
C ALA A 235 -18.80 4.16 2.31
N LEU A 236 -18.43 3.97 3.58
CA LEU A 236 -17.05 4.07 4.06
C LEU A 236 -16.49 2.70 4.46
N CYS A 237 -15.61 2.14 3.63
CA CYS A 237 -14.95 0.86 3.87
C CYS A 237 -13.80 0.99 4.89
N LEU A 238 -13.64 -0.02 5.75
CA LEU A 238 -12.49 -0.18 6.64
C LEU A 238 -12.32 -1.65 7.10
N PRO A 239 -11.16 -2.08 7.59
CA PRO A 239 -9.87 -1.42 7.48
C PRO A 239 -9.30 -1.62 6.05
N ARG A 240 -8.03 -1.30 5.79
CA ARG A 240 -7.39 -1.64 4.51
C ARG A 240 -7.15 -3.14 4.37
N ALA A 241 -7.01 -3.60 3.13
CA ALA A 241 -6.71 -4.98 2.76
C ALA A 241 -5.31 -5.09 2.15
N LEU A 242 -4.66 -6.24 2.27
CA LEU A 242 -3.30 -6.48 1.79
C LEU A 242 -3.28 -6.55 0.26
N GLY A 243 -2.48 -5.71 -0.40
CA GLY A 243 -2.44 -5.54 -1.86
C GLY A 243 -1.52 -6.52 -2.60
N ARG A 244 -0.45 -7.00 -1.95
CA ARG A 244 0.43 -8.07 -2.45
C ARG A 244 1.07 -8.85 -1.32
N LEU A 245 1.61 -10.03 -1.64
CA LEU A 245 2.59 -10.72 -0.79
C LEU A 245 3.92 -9.95 -0.79
N PRO A 246 4.65 -9.92 0.34
CA PRO A 246 6.07 -9.55 0.37
C PRO A 246 6.89 -10.39 -0.63
N TYR A 247 7.97 -9.79 -1.15
CA TYR A 247 8.96 -10.53 -1.95
C TYR A 247 9.95 -11.26 -1.04
N GLY A 248 10.44 -12.41 -1.50
CA GLY A 248 11.36 -13.27 -0.75
C GLY A 248 11.32 -14.71 -1.23
N LYS A 249 12.36 -15.50 -0.93
CA LYS A 249 12.56 -16.88 -1.42
C LYS A 249 11.41 -17.82 -1.07
N ASP A 250 10.86 -17.69 0.13
CA ASP A 250 9.78 -18.54 0.62
C ASP A 250 8.39 -18.16 0.08
N PHE A 251 8.24 -16.99 -0.57
CA PHE A 251 6.95 -16.45 -1.02
C PHE A 251 6.90 -16.16 -2.52
N LYS A 252 7.42 -15.00 -2.91
CA LYS A 252 7.46 -14.53 -4.28
C LYS A 252 8.88 -14.10 -4.59
N SER A 253 9.63 -15.01 -5.19
CA SER A 253 10.95 -14.72 -5.74
C SER A 253 10.87 -13.70 -6.88
N VAL A 254 12.01 -13.05 -7.11
CA VAL A 254 12.27 -12.24 -8.30
C VAL A 254 13.24 -13.04 -9.17
N GLU A 255 13.06 -13.04 -10.48
CA GLU A 255 13.88 -13.87 -11.40
C GLU A 255 15.28 -13.30 -11.62
N GLU A 256 15.45 -11.98 -11.45
CA GLU A 256 16.68 -11.24 -11.75
C GLU A 256 17.75 -11.33 -10.64
N PHE A 257 17.33 -11.35 -9.38
CA PHE A 257 18.22 -11.45 -8.19
C PHE A 257 17.45 -11.93 -6.95
N ASP A 258 18.16 -12.41 -5.93
CA ASP A 258 17.55 -12.90 -4.68
C ASP A 258 17.04 -11.76 -3.78
N PHE A 259 15.96 -11.09 -4.18
CA PHE A 259 15.34 -10.02 -3.38
C PHE A 259 14.61 -10.54 -2.14
N GLU A 260 15.04 -10.11 -0.96
CA GLU A 260 14.35 -10.34 0.31
C GLU A 260 13.73 -9.04 0.85
N GLU A 261 12.41 -9.03 1.02
CA GLU A 261 11.69 -7.89 1.60
C GLU A 261 11.61 -8.04 3.13
N PHE A 262 12.24 -7.13 3.88
CA PHE A 262 12.45 -7.28 5.32
C PHE A 262 11.18 -7.00 6.14
N VAL A 263 10.24 -7.94 6.15
CA VAL A 263 8.90 -7.78 6.77
C VAL A 263 8.63 -8.80 7.88
N ASP A 264 9.01 -8.43 9.11
CA ASP A 264 8.98 -9.30 10.32
C ASP A 264 7.57 -9.60 10.89
N GLY A 265 6.49 -9.36 10.14
CA GLY A 265 5.10 -9.51 10.60
C GLY A 265 4.61 -8.48 11.63
N ARG A 266 5.51 -7.89 12.42
CA ARG A 266 5.23 -6.94 13.51
C ARG A 266 4.87 -5.55 13.03
N ASP A 267 5.72 -4.97 12.17
CA ASP A 267 5.46 -3.65 11.61
C ASP A 267 4.34 -3.75 10.57
N HIS A 268 3.32 -2.93 10.72
CA HIS A 268 2.22 -2.84 9.78
C HIS A 268 2.51 -1.84 8.66
N GLY A 269 3.42 -0.87 8.87
CA GLY A 269 3.81 0.13 7.88
C GLY A 269 4.56 -0.45 6.69
N LYS A 270 5.33 -1.53 6.87
CA LYS A 270 6.08 -2.19 5.78
C LYS A 270 5.21 -2.94 4.77
N TYR A 271 3.99 -3.34 5.15
CA TYR A 271 3.08 -4.06 4.26
C TYR A 271 2.39 -3.13 3.27
N LEU A 272 2.23 -3.57 2.02
CA LEU A 272 1.49 -2.81 1.01
C LEU A 272 -0.03 -2.95 1.21
N TRP A 273 -0.66 -1.92 1.78
CA TRP A 273 -2.10 -1.87 1.98
C TRP A 273 -2.83 -1.19 0.81
N MET A 274 -3.86 -1.85 0.28
CA MET A 274 -4.83 -1.26 -0.65
C MET A 274 -6.14 -0.90 0.07
N ASN A 275 -6.81 0.15 -0.42
CA ASN A 275 -8.09 0.60 0.12
C ASN A 275 -9.19 -0.47 -0.07
N ALA A 276 -9.92 -0.81 0.99
CA ALA A 276 -11.00 -1.80 0.93
C ALA A 276 -12.20 -1.36 0.07
N ALA A 277 -12.27 -0.09 -0.33
CA ALA A 277 -13.18 0.37 -1.39
C ALA A 277 -13.01 -0.42 -2.70
N TRP A 278 -11.76 -0.77 -3.07
CA TRP A 278 -11.48 -1.60 -4.25
C TRP A 278 -12.03 -3.03 -4.08
N ALA A 279 -11.83 -3.64 -2.91
CA ALA A 279 -12.34 -4.97 -2.59
C ALA A 279 -13.88 -5.03 -2.62
N TYR A 280 -14.56 -3.99 -2.11
CA TYR A 280 -16.02 -3.91 -2.18
C TYR A 280 -16.50 -3.68 -3.62
N ALA A 281 -15.86 -2.80 -4.38
CA ALA A 281 -16.18 -2.57 -5.79
C ALA A 281 -16.09 -3.86 -6.62
N VAL A 282 -15.09 -4.71 -6.37
CA VAL A 282 -14.97 -6.04 -6.98
C VAL A 282 -16.18 -6.94 -6.64
N ARG A 283 -16.74 -6.87 -5.43
CA ARG A 283 -17.95 -7.64 -5.11
C ARG A 283 -19.18 -7.10 -5.86
N VAL A 284 -19.27 -5.79 -6.04
CA VAL A 284 -20.34 -5.14 -6.83
C VAL A 284 -20.25 -5.50 -8.32
N THR A 285 -19.05 -5.49 -8.93
CA THR A 285 -18.85 -5.88 -10.34
C THR A 285 -19.16 -7.36 -10.56
N ASN A 286 -18.73 -8.24 -9.64
CA ASN A 286 -19.02 -9.67 -9.70
C ASN A 286 -20.53 -9.98 -9.53
N ALA A 287 -21.24 -9.27 -8.65
CA ALA A 287 -22.69 -9.39 -8.51
C ALA A 287 -23.42 -8.95 -9.80
N PHE A 288 -22.96 -7.86 -10.43
CA PHE A 288 -23.46 -7.40 -11.71
C PHE A 288 -23.24 -8.42 -12.83
N SER A 289 -22.04 -9.01 -12.96
CA SER A 289 -21.78 -10.00 -14.02
C SER A 289 -22.66 -11.25 -13.86
N LYS A 290 -22.74 -11.80 -12.63
CA LYS A 290 -23.44 -13.07 -12.36
C LYS A 290 -24.97 -12.95 -12.37
N TYR A 291 -25.52 -11.85 -11.86
CA TYR A 291 -26.97 -11.70 -11.64
C TYR A 291 -27.60 -10.53 -12.40
N GLY A 292 -26.80 -9.64 -12.98
CA GLY A 292 -27.29 -8.39 -13.56
C GLY A 292 -27.81 -7.40 -12.52
N TRP A 293 -27.54 -7.58 -11.21
CA TRP A 293 -28.02 -6.73 -10.11
C TRP A 293 -27.11 -6.78 -8.88
N PHE A 294 -27.35 -5.88 -7.92
CA PHE A 294 -26.47 -5.61 -6.78
C PHE A 294 -26.97 -6.18 -5.44
N ALA A 295 -27.98 -7.06 -5.46
CA ALA A 295 -28.56 -7.61 -4.23
C ALA A 295 -27.56 -8.46 -3.43
N LYS A 296 -26.74 -9.27 -4.13
CA LYS A 296 -25.75 -10.19 -3.53
C LYS A 296 -24.33 -9.59 -3.49
N VAL A 297 -24.10 -8.69 -2.55
CA VAL A 297 -22.79 -8.03 -2.31
C VAL A 297 -22.32 -8.10 -0.85
N ARG A 298 -23.00 -8.85 0.03
CA ARG A 298 -22.74 -8.92 1.48
C ARG A 298 -22.93 -10.32 2.06
N GLY A 299 -22.38 -10.58 3.23
CA GLY A 299 -22.43 -11.88 3.90
C GLY A 299 -21.61 -12.97 3.19
N VAL A 300 -21.35 -14.07 3.91
CA VAL A 300 -20.49 -15.17 3.43
C VAL A 300 -21.08 -15.82 2.17
N GLU A 301 -22.35 -16.22 2.22
CA GLU A 301 -23.08 -16.86 1.11
C GLU A 301 -23.82 -15.86 0.20
N GLY A 302 -23.95 -14.61 0.65
CA GLY A 302 -24.65 -13.53 -0.06
C GLY A 302 -23.75 -12.73 -1.01
N GLY A 303 -22.56 -13.22 -1.35
CA GLY A 303 -21.63 -12.60 -2.30
C GLY A 303 -20.69 -11.54 -1.72
N GLY A 304 -20.69 -11.33 -0.40
CA GLY A 304 -19.77 -10.41 0.29
C GLY A 304 -18.37 -10.98 0.57
N LYS A 305 -18.14 -12.27 0.30
CA LYS A 305 -16.85 -12.95 0.48
C LYS A 305 -15.83 -12.47 -0.56
N VAL A 306 -14.73 -11.89 -0.11
CA VAL A 306 -13.53 -11.50 -0.87
C VAL A 306 -12.51 -12.62 -0.71
N GLU A 307 -12.21 -13.32 -1.80
CA GLU A 307 -11.39 -14.53 -1.84
C GLU A 307 -9.99 -14.25 -2.39
N ASN A 308 -9.05 -15.19 -2.17
CA ASN A 308 -7.67 -15.11 -2.67
C ASN A 308 -6.93 -13.84 -2.22
N LEU A 309 -7.10 -13.41 -0.96
CA LEU A 309 -6.30 -12.32 -0.42
C LEU A 309 -4.87 -12.82 -0.13
N PRO A 310 -3.84 -11.97 -0.29
CA PRO A 310 -2.47 -12.34 0.05
C PRO A 310 -2.33 -12.82 1.51
N VAL A 311 -1.69 -13.97 1.70
CA VAL A 311 -1.40 -14.58 3.01
C VAL A 311 0.10 -14.67 3.22
N HIS A 312 0.64 -13.85 4.12
CA HIS A 312 2.05 -13.94 4.55
C HIS A 312 2.14 -14.69 5.88
N THR A 313 2.88 -15.79 5.92
CA THR A 313 3.18 -16.55 7.14
C THR A 313 4.61 -16.25 7.59
N PHE A 314 4.84 -16.07 8.88
CA PHE A 314 6.17 -15.79 9.43
C PHE A 314 6.40 -16.55 10.73
N ASN A 315 7.65 -16.86 11.02
CA ASN A 315 8.04 -17.51 12.27
C ASN A 315 8.03 -16.48 13.40
N THR A 316 7.44 -16.83 14.54
CA THR A 316 7.47 -16.02 15.76
C THR A 316 8.68 -16.36 16.62
N ASP A 317 9.03 -15.48 17.57
CA ASP A 317 10.17 -15.69 18.50
C ASP A 317 10.02 -16.96 19.35
N ASP A 318 8.78 -17.42 19.58
CA ASP A 318 8.45 -18.65 20.30
C ASP A 318 8.57 -19.92 19.41
N GLY A 319 8.86 -19.76 18.11
CA GLY A 319 9.02 -20.84 17.13
C GLY A 319 7.75 -21.27 16.40
N ASP A 320 6.58 -20.72 16.76
CA ASP A 320 5.32 -20.99 16.07
C ASP A 320 5.22 -20.21 14.75
N VAL A 321 4.60 -20.82 13.73
CA VAL A 321 4.27 -20.15 12.45
C VAL A 321 2.99 -19.34 12.62
N ALA A 322 3.10 -18.01 12.54
CA ALA A 322 1.97 -17.09 12.59
C ALA A 322 1.57 -16.63 11.18
N MET A 323 0.27 -16.45 10.96
CA MET A 323 -0.28 -15.84 9.75
C MET A 323 -0.52 -14.34 9.98
N LYS A 324 0.00 -13.49 9.10
CA LYS A 324 -0.39 -12.08 9.04
C LYS A 324 -1.84 -11.98 8.57
N CYS A 325 -2.62 -11.15 9.26
CA CYS A 325 -4.00 -10.87 8.86
C CYS A 325 -4.00 -10.14 7.49
N PRO A 326 -4.74 -10.64 6.47
CA PRO A 326 -4.89 -9.98 5.17
C PRO A 326 -5.69 -8.66 5.21
N THR A 327 -6.35 -8.35 6.34
CA THR A 327 -6.84 -7.01 6.68
C THR A 327 -5.94 -6.42 7.76
N GLU A 328 -5.81 -5.08 7.88
CA GLU A 328 -4.90 -4.49 8.91
C GLU A 328 -5.16 -5.00 10.33
N ILE A 329 -6.41 -5.40 10.62
CA ILE A 329 -6.79 -6.09 11.85
C ILE A 329 -7.95 -7.07 11.61
N ALA A 330 -8.03 -8.11 12.43
CA ALA A 330 -9.21 -8.96 12.55
C ALA A 330 -10.30 -8.27 13.40
N ILE A 331 -11.48 -8.10 12.82
CA ILE A 331 -12.66 -7.51 13.47
C ILE A 331 -13.58 -8.63 13.97
N SER A 332 -14.02 -8.55 15.23
CA SER A 332 -15.00 -9.50 15.79
C SER A 332 -16.44 -9.09 15.48
N ASP A 333 -17.36 -10.04 15.45
CA ASP A 333 -18.79 -9.83 15.13
C ASP A 333 -19.44 -8.70 15.94
N ARG A 334 -19.06 -8.57 17.23
CA ARG A 334 -19.52 -7.43 18.06
C ARG A 334 -19.03 -6.09 17.52
N ARG A 335 -17.77 -5.99 17.09
CA ARG A 335 -17.19 -4.76 16.54
C ARG A 335 -17.74 -4.46 15.16
N GLU A 336 -17.98 -5.49 14.34
CA GLU A 336 -18.72 -5.38 13.08
C GLU A 336 -20.07 -4.71 13.32
N PHE A 337 -20.87 -5.24 14.25
CA PHE A 337 -22.20 -4.70 14.54
C PHE A 337 -22.14 -3.25 15.06
N GLU A 338 -21.18 -2.94 15.96
CA GLU A 338 -20.92 -1.57 16.42
C GLU A 338 -20.56 -0.63 15.26
N LEU A 339 -19.68 -1.04 14.35
CA LEU A 339 -19.23 -0.26 13.18
C LEU A 339 -20.32 -0.07 12.12
N SER A 340 -21.05 -1.15 11.78
CA SER A 340 -22.17 -1.12 10.84
C SER A 340 -23.30 -0.19 11.34
N THR A 341 -23.62 -0.22 12.64
CA THR A 341 -24.55 0.76 13.27
C THR A 341 -24.03 2.20 13.19
N LEU A 342 -22.72 2.39 13.22
CA LEU A 342 -22.05 3.69 13.08
C LEU A 342 -21.90 4.16 11.62
N GLY A 343 -22.43 3.40 10.64
CA GLY A 343 -22.46 3.78 9.22
C GLY A 343 -21.17 3.47 8.45
N PHE A 344 -20.42 2.48 8.92
CA PHE A 344 -19.24 1.96 8.24
C PHE A 344 -19.51 0.63 7.55
N LEU A 345 -18.67 0.29 6.58
CA LEU A 345 -18.69 -0.99 5.88
C LEU A 345 -17.44 -1.80 6.25
N PRO A 346 -17.46 -2.56 7.37
CA PRO A 346 -16.31 -3.33 7.83
C PRO A 346 -16.02 -4.54 6.94
N LEU A 347 -14.74 -4.76 6.62
CA LEU A 347 -14.20 -5.96 5.99
C LEU A 347 -13.61 -6.89 7.07
N LEU A 348 -14.22 -8.05 7.28
CA LEU A 348 -13.84 -9.00 8.32
C LEU A 348 -12.96 -10.10 7.76
N HIS A 349 -11.72 -10.21 8.20
CA HIS A 349 -10.91 -11.40 7.95
C HIS A 349 -11.50 -12.63 8.66
N ALA A 350 -11.65 -13.74 7.93
CA ALA A 350 -11.99 -15.03 8.52
C ALA A 350 -10.71 -15.66 9.10
N LYS A 351 -10.69 -15.85 10.42
CA LYS A 351 -9.49 -16.28 11.15
C LYS A 351 -8.92 -17.58 10.58
N ASN A 352 -7.60 -17.57 10.33
CA ASN A 352 -6.80 -18.66 9.75
C ASN A 352 -7.20 -19.07 8.31
N THR A 353 -7.84 -18.19 7.53
CA THR A 353 -8.10 -18.42 6.10
C THR A 353 -7.61 -17.25 5.22
N ASP A 354 -7.59 -17.44 3.91
CA ASP A 354 -7.17 -16.49 2.88
C ASP A 354 -8.27 -15.53 2.42
N PHE A 355 -9.42 -15.49 3.11
CA PHE A 355 -10.58 -14.72 2.68
C PHE A 355 -11.09 -13.76 3.76
N ALA A 356 -11.73 -12.69 3.30
CA ALA A 356 -12.44 -11.73 4.16
C ALA A 356 -13.89 -11.56 3.68
N VAL A 357 -14.76 -10.99 4.51
CA VAL A 357 -16.20 -10.87 4.22
C VAL A 357 -16.72 -9.51 4.65
N PHE A 358 -17.44 -8.84 3.74
CA PHE A 358 -18.31 -7.72 4.12
C PHE A 358 -19.62 -8.28 4.68
N MET A 359 -19.77 -8.30 6.01
CA MET A 359 -20.98 -8.86 6.66
C MET A 359 -22.19 -7.93 6.49
N GLY A 360 -22.00 -6.64 6.73
CA GLY A 360 -22.99 -5.58 6.51
C GLY A 360 -23.03 -5.04 5.08
N ALA A 361 -23.97 -4.11 4.84
CA ALA A 361 -24.05 -3.27 3.64
C ALA A 361 -24.59 -1.88 4.00
N GLN A 362 -24.11 -1.28 5.10
CA GLN A 362 -24.59 0.01 5.58
C GLN A 362 -23.91 1.18 4.86
N SER A 363 -24.68 2.23 4.60
CA SER A 363 -24.19 3.55 4.19
C SER A 363 -23.82 4.40 5.42
N ALA A 364 -23.22 5.57 5.17
CA ALA A 364 -22.91 6.54 6.21
C ALA A 364 -24.17 7.12 6.89
N GLN A 365 -25.36 7.05 6.27
CA GLN A 365 -26.57 7.63 6.84
C GLN A 365 -26.90 7.01 8.21
N LYS A 366 -27.37 7.85 9.15
CA LYS A 366 -27.95 7.38 10.41
C LYS A 366 -29.42 7.02 10.20
N GLN A 367 -29.79 5.82 10.66
CA GLN A 367 -31.16 5.32 10.65
C GLN A 367 -32.07 6.26 11.46
N LYS A 368 -33.10 6.81 10.81
CA LYS A 368 -34.12 7.64 11.46
C LYS A 368 -35.19 6.72 12.07
N THR A 369 -35.44 6.86 13.37
CA THR A 369 -36.53 6.16 14.06
C THR A 369 -37.81 6.99 14.01
N PHE A 370 -38.94 6.33 13.78
CA PHE A 370 -40.27 6.92 13.71
C PHE A 370 -41.20 6.26 14.74
N PHE A 371 -42.36 6.86 15.01
CA PHE A 371 -43.40 6.26 15.86
C PHE A 371 -44.13 5.09 15.20
N ASP A 372 -44.04 4.99 13.87
CA ASP A 372 -44.55 3.87 13.09
C ASP A 372 -43.41 2.90 12.76
N ASP A 373 -43.63 1.61 13.05
CA ASP A 373 -42.67 0.54 12.81
C ASP A 373 -42.41 0.36 11.30
N LEU A 374 -43.42 0.57 10.44
CA LEU A 374 -43.27 0.47 8.99
C LEU A 374 -42.42 1.63 8.44
N ALA A 375 -42.66 2.87 8.89
CA ALA A 375 -41.81 4.01 8.57
C ALA A 375 -40.36 3.79 9.04
N THR A 376 -40.15 3.20 10.21
CA THR A 376 -38.81 2.86 10.72
C THR A 376 -38.13 1.77 9.89
N ALA A 377 -38.86 0.72 9.49
CA ALA A 377 -38.34 -0.32 8.60
C ALA A 377 -37.99 0.23 7.21
N ASN A 378 -38.80 1.13 6.65
CA ASN A 378 -38.51 1.81 5.38
C ASN A 378 -37.26 2.69 5.47
N ALA A 379 -37.04 3.34 6.62
CA ALA A 379 -35.83 4.12 6.87
C ALA A 379 -34.57 3.23 6.94
N ASP A 380 -34.62 2.11 7.67
CA ASP A 380 -33.53 1.11 7.71
C ASP A 380 -33.20 0.52 6.32
N LEU A 381 -34.22 0.20 5.51
CA LEU A 381 -34.01 -0.23 4.12
C LEU A 381 -33.30 0.83 3.27
N SER A 382 -33.56 2.11 3.53
CA SER A 382 -32.94 3.22 2.79
C SER A 382 -31.47 3.48 3.15
N THR A 383 -31.01 3.08 4.35
CA THR A 383 -29.59 3.19 4.72
C THR A 383 -28.72 2.06 4.17
N LYS A 384 -29.31 1.04 3.54
CA LYS A 384 -28.59 -0.14 3.03
C LYS A 384 -28.14 0.08 1.58
N ILE A 385 -26.83 0.13 1.38
CA ILE A 385 -26.21 0.52 0.10
C ILE A 385 -26.52 -0.47 -1.03
N ASN A 386 -26.71 -1.76 -0.72
CA ASN A 386 -27.06 -2.79 -1.71
C ASN A 386 -28.47 -2.59 -2.29
N PHE A 387 -29.46 -2.27 -1.45
CA PHE A 387 -30.80 -1.92 -1.92
C PHE A 387 -30.80 -0.57 -2.65
N LEU A 388 -30.03 0.42 -2.16
CA LEU A 388 -29.90 1.72 -2.84
C LEU A 388 -29.27 1.58 -4.23
N MET A 389 -28.27 0.72 -4.43
CA MET A 389 -27.71 0.43 -5.76
C MET A 389 -28.76 -0.19 -6.70
N CYS A 390 -29.61 -1.10 -6.21
CA CYS A 390 -30.72 -1.64 -7.00
C CYS A 390 -31.74 -0.56 -7.39
N VAL A 391 -32.18 0.29 -6.44
CA VAL A 391 -33.10 1.42 -6.69
C VAL A 391 -32.49 2.42 -7.68
N SER A 392 -31.20 2.73 -7.53
CA SER A 392 -30.45 3.61 -8.41
C SER A 392 -30.48 3.15 -9.87
N ARG A 393 -30.32 1.84 -10.10
CA ARG A 393 -30.43 1.25 -11.43
C ARG A 393 -31.84 1.27 -12.01
N PHE A 394 -32.88 1.11 -11.18
CA PHE A 394 -34.26 1.35 -11.64
C PHE A 394 -34.46 2.81 -12.05
N ALA A 395 -33.87 3.78 -11.33
CA ALA A 395 -33.89 5.19 -11.74
C ALA A 395 -33.12 5.43 -13.05
N HIS A 396 -31.98 4.75 -13.27
CA HIS A 396 -31.26 4.79 -14.56
C HIS A 396 -32.11 4.26 -15.72
N TYR A 397 -32.73 3.09 -15.58
CA TYR A 397 -33.61 2.55 -16.62
C TYR A 397 -34.83 3.44 -16.86
N LEU A 398 -35.51 3.89 -15.81
CA LEU A 398 -36.67 4.79 -15.93
C LEU A 398 -36.29 6.10 -16.63
N LYS A 399 -35.12 6.68 -16.35
CA LYS A 399 -34.63 7.89 -17.03
C LYS A 399 -34.46 7.67 -18.53
N VAL A 400 -33.78 6.60 -18.94
CA VAL A 400 -33.53 6.29 -20.36
C VAL A 400 -34.84 5.96 -21.07
N MET A 401 -35.66 5.07 -20.50
CA MET A 401 -36.95 4.67 -21.07
C MET A 401 -37.93 5.84 -21.18
N ALA A 402 -38.02 6.71 -20.16
CA ALA A 402 -38.88 7.88 -20.21
C ALA A 402 -38.39 8.86 -21.29
N ARG A 403 -37.07 9.09 -21.41
CA ARG A 403 -36.46 9.94 -22.43
C ARG A 403 -36.82 9.47 -23.85
N ASP A 404 -36.75 8.16 -24.11
CA ASP A 404 -37.11 7.57 -25.42
C ASP A 404 -38.61 7.63 -25.72
N LYS A 405 -39.47 7.79 -24.70
CA LYS A 405 -40.93 7.94 -24.84
C LYS A 405 -41.41 9.40 -24.91
N VAL A 406 -40.55 10.39 -24.66
CA VAL A 406 -40.94 11.81 -24.79
C VAL A 406 -41.40 12.09 -26.22
N GLY A 407 -42.59 12.68 -26.36
CA GLY A 407 -43.22 12.95 -27.66
C GLY A 407 -44.14 11.83 -28.19
N SER A 408 -44.25 10.70 -27.48
CA SER A 408 -45.28 9.70 -27.77
C SER A 408 -46.66 10.11 -27.26
N MET A 409 -47.73 9.61 -27.90
CA MET A 409 -49.12 9.94 -27.57
C MET A 409 -49.68 9.06 -26.42
N LEU A 410 -48.93 8.93 -25.32
CA LEU A 410 -49.35 8.15 -24.16
C LEU A 410 -50.17 9.00 -23.17
N GLU A 411 -51.34 8.50 -22.78
CA GLU A 411 -52.15 9.01 -21.66
C GLU A 411 -51.65 8.45 -20.32
N ALA A 412 -52.00 9.08 -19.18
CA ALA A 412 -51.56 8.66 -17.85
C ALA A 412 -51.82 7.17 -17.56
N ASN A 413 -53.03 6.66 -17.83
CA ASN A 413 -53.40 5.25 -17.64
C ASN A 413 -52.57 4.29 -18.51
N GLN A 414 -52.19 4.71 -19.73
CA GLN A 414 -51.37 3.92 -20.64
C GLN A 414 -49.90 3.90 -20.19
N CYS A 415 -49.41 5.04 -19.68
CA CYS A 415 -48.10 5.17 -19.07
C CYS A 415 -47.98 4.30 -17.81
N GLU A 416 -48.98 4.35 -16.91
CA GLU A 416 -49.03 3.51 -15.71
C GLU A 416 -48.98 2.03 -16.07
N LYS A 417 -49.83 1.59 -17.01
CA LYS A 417 -49.82 0.19 -17.45
C LYS A 417 -48.47 -0.22 -18.04
N TRP A 418 -47.89 0.60 -18.93
CA TRP A 418 -46.59 0.31 -19.54
C TRP A 418 -45.46 0.18 -18.50
N LEU A 419 -45.42 1.05 -17.49
CA LEU A 419 -44.43 0.98 -16.42
C LEU A 419 -44.62 -0.23 -15.50
N ASN A 420 -45.86 -0.61 -15.19
CA ASN A 420 -46.15 -1.81 -14.41
C ASN A 420 -45.86 -3.10 -15.21
N ASP A 421 -46.22 -3.16 -16.49
CA ASP A 421 -45.91 -4.27 -17.40
C ASP A 421 -44.38 -4.46 -17.56
N TRP A 422 -43.60 -3.36 -17.56
CA TRP A 422 -42.14 -3.40 -17.56
C TRP A 422 -41.56 -3.89 -16.23
N ILE A 423 -41.96 -3.29 -15.10
CA ILE A 423 -41.31 -3.56 -13.81
C ILE A 423 -41.60 -4.98 -13.30
N SER A 424 -42.75 -5.55 -13.70
CA SER A 424 -43.14 -6.93 -13.40
C SER A 424 -42.12 -7.97 -13.88
N ASN A 425 -41.29 -7.67 -14.89
CA ASN A 425 -40.23 -8.56 -15.35
C ASN A 425 -39.08 -8.72 -14.34
N TYR A 426 -39.02 -7.87 -13.31
CA TYR A 426 -37.99 -7.90 -12.25
C TYR A 426 -38.57 -8.25 -10.87
N VAL A 427 -39.85 -8.63 -10.81
CA VAL A 427 -40.53 -9.08 -9.59
C VAL A 427 -40.57 -10.61 -9.56
N CYS A 428 -40.29 -11.24 -8.43
CA CYS A 428 -40.48 -12.68 -8.26
C CYS A 428 -41.07 -13.07 -6.89
N ASP A 429 -41.85 -14.16 -6.85
CA ASP A 429 -42.48 -14.63 -5.62
C ASP A 429 -41.40 -15.16 -4.64
N PRO A 430 -41.26 -14.58 -3.43
CA PRO A 430 -40.23 -14.96 -2.47
C PRO A 430 -40.38 -16.40 -1.94
N THR A 431 -41.57 -17.01 -2.04
CA THR A 431 -41.86 -18.38 -1.58
C THR A 431 -41.48 -19.45 -2.61
N MET A 432 -41.56 -19.12 -3.91
CA MET A 432 -41.27 -20.07 -5.00
C MET A 432 -39.88 -19.88 -5.62
N ALA A 433 -39.29 -18.69 -5.53
CA ALA A 433 -38.00 -18.39 -6.14
C ALA A 433 -36.81 -18.89 -5.29
N GLY A 434 -35.87 -19.59 -5.93
CA GLY A 434 -34.55 -19.87 -5.37
C GLY A 434 -33.64 -18.64 -5.35
N ASP A 435 -32.53 -18.71 -4.62
CA ASP A 435 -31.68 -17.55 -4.32
C ASP A 435 -31.00 -16.91 -5.54
N GLU A 436 -30.77 -17.67 -6.62
CA GLU A 436 -30.27 -17.12 -7.87
C GLU A 436 -31.35 -16.30 -8.60
N THR A 437 -32.59 -16.79 -8.62
CA THR A 437 -33.74 -16.07 -9.18
C THR A 437 -34.02 -14.79 -8.40
N LYS A 438 -33.97 -14.84 -7.06
CA LYS A 438 -34.07 -13.66 -6.17
C LYS A 438 -32.94 -12.64 -6.35
N ALA A 439 -31.80 -13.05 -6.90
CA ALA A 439 -30.70 -12.14 -7.24
C ALA A 439 -30.89 -11.51 -8.63
N LYS A 440 -31.47 -12.24 -9.59
CA LYS A 440 -31.78 -11.76 -10.96
C LYS A 440 -33.05 -10.89 -11.02
N CYS A 441 -34.01 -11.15 -10.14
CA CYS A 441 -35.22 -10.36 -9.92
C CYS A 441 -35.14 -9.79 -8.48
N PRO A 442 -34.57 -8.59 -8.26
CA PRO A 442 -34.28 -8.08 -6.92
C PRO A 442 -35.52 -7.65 -6.12
N LEU A 443 -36.70 -7.59 -6.76
CA LEU A 443 -37.94 -7.14 -6.15
C LEU A 443 -38.86 -8.32 -5.81
N SER A 444 -39.41 -8.30 -4.60
CA SER A 444 -40.47 -9.20 -4.15
C SER A 444 -41.86 -8.72 -4.54
N ASP A 445 -42.03 -7.40 -4.66
CA ASP A 445 -43.27 -6.73 -5.07
C ASP A 445 -42.92 -5.34 -5.63
N ALA A 446 -43.72 -4.84 -6.57
CA ALA A 446 -43.53 -3.52 -7.17
C ALA A 446 -44.84 -2.94 -7.70
N LYS A 447 -45.04 -1.64 -7.51
CA LYS A 447 -46.19 -0.91 -8.05
C LYS A 447 -45.77 0.48 -8.52
N VAL A 448 -46.17 0.89 -9.71
CA VAL A 448 -46.02 2.27 -10.18
C VAL A 448 -47.40 2.93 -10.28
N GLU A 449 -47.55 4.12 -9.70
CA GLU A 449 -48.73 4.97 -9.89
C GLU A 449 -48.34 6.19 -10.73
N VAL A 450 -49.16 6.57 -11.72
CA VAL A 450 -48.90 7.74 -12.59
C VAL A 450 -50.05 8.74 -12.50
N ARG A 451 -49.71 10.01 -12.24
CA ARG A 451 -50.69 11.09 -12.02
C ARG A 451 -50.39 12.27 -12.95
N GLU A 452 -51.44 12.94 -13.42
CA GLU A 452 -51.30 14.15 -14.24
C GLU A 452 -50.97 15.37 -13.38
N VAL A 453 -49.99 16.17 -13.81
CA VAL A 453 -49.64 17.41 -13.14
C VAL A 453 -50.63 18.50 -13.52
N ALA A 454 -51.47 18.90 -12.57
CA ALA A 454 -52.51 19.90 -12.76
C ALA A 454 -51.94 21.20 -13.38
N GLY A 455 -52.59 21.67 -14.45
CA GLY A 455 -52.16 22.87 -15.18
C GLY A 455 -51.04 22.67 -16.21
N LYS A 456 -50.48 21.47 -16.36
CA LYS A 456 -49.45 21.14 -17.36
C LYS A 456 -49.83 19.88 -18.16
N PRO A 457 -50.59 20.00 -19.27
CA PRO A 457 -50.95 18.85 -20.11
C PRO A 457 -49.72 18.08 -20.60
N GLY A 458 -49.77 16.75 -20.55
CA GLY A 458 -48.65 15.87 -20.93
C GLY A 458 -47.51 15.79 -19.91
N TRP A 459 -47.61 16.45 -18.76
CA TRP A 459 -46.69 16.25 -17.63
C TRP A 459 -47.28 15.22 -16.67
N TYR A 460 -46.53 14.15 -16.44
CA TYR A 460 -46.90 13.06 -15.54
C TYR A 460 -45.90 12.96 -14.39
N GLU A 461 -46.41 12.72 -13.18
CA GLU A 461 -45.63 12.34 -12.01
C GLU A 461 -45.82 10.84 -11.78
N ALA A 462 -44.71 10.09 -11.70
CA ALA A 462 -44.74 8.65 -11.48
C ALA A 462 -44.10 8.31 -10.12
N VAL A 463 -44.83 7.60 -9.27
CA VAL A 463 -44.35 7.12 -7.96
C VAL A 463 -44.20 5.62 -8.02
N ALA A 464 -42.95 5.14 -7.98
CA ALA A 464 -42.61 3.72 -7.98
C ALA A 464 -42.35 3.21 -6.56
N TRP A 465 -43.22 2.33 -6.09
CA TRP A 465 -43.08 1.60 -4.84
C TRP A 465 -42.33 0.29 -5.11
N LEU A 466 -41.14 0.14 -4.53
CA LEU A 466 -40.23 -0.97 -4.80
C LEU A 466 -39.96 -1.74 -3.50
N ARG A 467 -40.37 -3.01 -3.42
CA ARG A 467 -40.15 -3.85 -2.23
C ARG A 467 -39.05 -4.89 -2.50
N PRO A 468 -37.82 -4.71 -2.01
CA PRO A 468 -36.74 -5.68 -2.23
C PRO A 468 -37.01 -7.00 -1.49
N HIS A 469 -36.32 -8.07 -1.89
CA HIS A 469 -36.20 -9.26 -1.06
C HIS A 469 -35.42 -8.95 0.22
N PHE A 470 -35.99 -9.26 1.39
CA PHE A 470 -35.30 -9.11 2.67
C PHE A 470 -34.18 -10.13 2.81
N GLN A 471 -33.09 -9.71 3.47
CA GLN A 471 -31.91 -10.51 3.76
C GLN A 471 -31.80 -10.72 5.27
N LEU A 472 -31.16 -11.81 5.71
CA LEU A 472 -30.95 -12.09 7.12
C LEU A 472 -29.89 -11.12 7.69
N GLU A 473 -30.27 -10.36 8.72
CA GLU A 473 -29.38 -9.43 9.42
C GLU A 473 -28.78 -10.08 10.67
N THR A 474 -29.64 -10.46 11.62
CA THR A 474 -29.26 -10.99 12.93
C THR A 474 -30.24 -12.07 13.38
N LEU A 475 -29.75 -13.14 14.01
CA LEU A 475 -30.57 -14.19 14.61
C LEU A 475 -30.23 -14.33 16.11
N THR A 476 -31.16 -13.95 16.99
CA THR A 476 -31.03 -14.17 18.44
C THR A 476 -31.62 -15.51 18.83
N ALA A 477 -30.78 -16.54 18.95
CA ALA A 477 -31.21 -17.87 19.41
C ALA A 477 -31.07 -17.99 20.94
N SER A 478 -32.16 -18.35 21.63
CA SER A 478 -32.13 -18.74 23.04
C SER A 478 -32.30 -20.25 23.18
N MET A 479 -31.21 -20.98 23.42
CA MET A 479 -31.28 -22.42 23.69
C MET A 479 -31.79 -22.65 25.12
N ARG A 480 -32.80 -23.52 25.26
CA ARG A 480 -33.32 -23.96 26.56
C ARG A 480 -33.20 -25.48 26.63
N LEU A 481 -32.47 -26.00 27.61
CA LEU A 481 -32.46 -27.43 27.90
C LEU A 481 -33.69 -27.73 28.74
N VAL A 482 -34.62 -28.55 28.23
CA VAL A 482 -35.86 -28.92 28.92
C VAL A 482 -35.93 -30.44 29.01
N ALA A 483 -36.33 -30.96 30.18
CA ALA A 483 -36.38 -32.40 30.44
C ALA A 483 -37.52 -33.12 29.72
N GLU A 484 -38.56 -32.38 29.34
CA GLU A 484 -39.69 -32.82 28.54
C GLU A 484 -40.06 -31.67 27.59
N GLU A 485 -40.47 -31.96 26.36
CA GLU A 485 -40.69 -30.94 25.33
C GLU A 485 -42.01 -30.19 25.60
N THR A 486 -41.93 -29.14 26.42
CA THR A 486 -43.08 -28.28 26.75
C THR A 486 -43.49 -27.48 25.52
N THR A 487 -44.32 -28.08 24.65
CA THR A 487 -45.31 -27.31 23.91
C THR A 487 -46.08 -26.47 24.92
N VAL A 488 -46.09 -25.15 24.74
CA VAL A 488 -46.80 -24.24 25.65
C VAL A 488 -48.29 -24.45 25.42
N ALA A 489 -48.91 -25.32 26.21
CA ALA A 489 -50.35 -25.47 26.25
C ALA A 489 -50.98 -24.13 26.65
N GLU A 490 -52.05 -23.72 25.95
CA GLU A 490 -52.74 -22.45 26.23
C GLU A 490 -53.08 -22.32 27.72
N ASN A 491 -52.61 -21.23 28.33
CA ASN A 491 -52.78 -21.01 29.74
C ASN A 491 -54.22 -20.59 30.08
N ASN A 492 -55.04 -21.60 30.36
CA ASN A 492 -56.43 -21.47 30.73
C ASN A 492 -56.67 -21.26 32.25
N THR A 493 -55.61 -20.97 33.03
CA THR A 493 -55.69 -20.81 34.50
C THR A 493 -56.13 -19.41 34.93
N GLY A 494 -55.94 -18.41 34.07
CA GLY A 494 -56.10 -16.99 34.42
C GLY A 494 -54.94 -16.41 35.23
N LEU A 495 -53.91 -17.17 35.61
CA LEU A 495 -52.63 -16.62 36.06
C LEU A 495 -51.85 -16.08 34.84
N PRO A 496 -51.13 -14.94 34.95
CA PRO A 496 -50.14 -14.56 33.95
C PRO A 496 -49.06 -15.65 33.79
N ASP A 497 -48.67 -15.98 32.55
CA ASP A 497 -47.72 -17.08 32.24
C ASP A 497 -46.44 -17.02 33.09
N ASN A 498 -45.83 -15.82 33.15
CA ASN A 498 -44.60 -15.57 33.90
C ASN A 498 -44.75 -15.85 35.41
N LEU A 499 -45.95 -15.60 35.98
CA LEU A 499 -46.22 -15.86 37.40
C LEU A 499 -46.46 -17.35 37.64
N LYS A 500 -47.23 -18.00 36.75
CA LYS A 500 -47.52 -19.44 36.80
C LYS A 500 -46.20 -20.23 36.76
N SER A 501 -45.41 -20.07 35.69
CA SER A 501 -44.13 -20.77 35.54
C SER A 501 -43.10 -20.38 36.61
N GLY A 502 -43.14 -19.15 37.12
CA GLY A 502 -42.30 -18.74 38.26
C GLY A 502 -42.60 -19.57 39.51
N ILE A 503 -43.89 -19.69 39.88
CA ILE A 503 -44.33 -20.43 41.07
C ILE A 503 -44.15 -21.94 40.90
N GLU A 504 -44.39 -22.49 39.71
CA GLU A 504 -44.16 -23.91 39.42
C GLU A 504 -42.68 -24.27 39.60
N ASN A 505 -41.76 -23.46 39.06
CA ASN A 505 -40.32 -23.66 39.21
C ASN A 505 -39.83 -23.49 40.67
N LEU A 506 -40.41 -22.56 41.42
CA LEU A 506 -40.04 -22.30 42.83
C LEU A 506 -40.60 -23.33 43.81
N SER A 507 -41.74 -23.96 43.48
CA SER A 507 -42.44 -24.89 44.37
C SER A 507 -42.25 -26.37 44.04
N GLY A 508 -41.99 -26.69 42.76
CA GLY A 508 -42.02 -28.06 42.24
C GLY A 508 -43.44 -28.64 42.05
N TYR A 509 -44.50 -27.82 42.16
CA TYR A 509 -45.89 -28.24 41.95
C TYR A 509 -46.48 -27.54 40.72
N SER A 510 -47.15 -28.29 39.84
CA SER A 510 -47.94 -27.74 38.73
C SER A 510 -49.09 -26.87 39.23
N MET A 511 -49.38 -25.80 38.50
CA MET A 511 -50.46 -24.83 38.72
C MET A 511 -51.50 -24.89 37.57
N ASP A 512 -51.50 -25.93 36.74
CA ASP A 512 -52.41 -26.11 35.58
C ASP A 512 -53.90 -26.20 35.94
N ASP A 513 -54.20 -26.61 37.17
CA ASP A 513 -55.55 -26.77 37.73
C ASP A 513 -56.06 -25.50 38.46
N VAL A 514 -55.25 -24.44 38.52
CA VAL A 514 -55.57 -23.19 39.21
C VAL A 514 -56.53 -22.34 38.38
N LYS A 515 -57.46 -21.65 39.04
CA LYS A 515 -58.42 -20.75 38.39
C LYS A 515 -58.50 -19.40 39.10
N VAL A 516 -58.14 -18.34 38.38
CA VAL A 516 -58.21 -16.96 38.86
C VAL A 516 -59.52 -16.31 38.45
N HIS A 517 -60.33 -15.93 39.43
CA HIS A 517 -61.60 -15.25 39.25
C HIS A 517 -61.43 -13.75 39.54
N TYR A 518 -61.09 -13.00 38.51
CA TYR A 518 -61.01 -11.53 38.56
C TYR A 518 -62.39 -10.90 38.82
N ASN A 519 -62.40 -9.75 39.49
CA ASN A 519 -63.62 -8.98 39.82
C ASN A 519 -64.69 -9.77 40.61
N SER A 520 -64.27 -10.74 41.43
CA SER A 520 -65.18 -11.56 42.24
C SER A 520 -65.82 -10.75 43.37
N SER A 521 -67.12 -10.98 43.61
CA SER A 521 -67.84 -10.41 44.76
C SER A 521 -67.66 -11.21 46.06
N LYS A 522 -66.97 -12.36 46.02
CA LYS A 522 -66.76 -13.24 47.19
C LYS A 522 -65.84 -12.65 48.27
N PRO A 523 -64.66 -12.04 47.96
CA PRO A 523 -63.73 -11.56 49.01
C PRO A 523 -64.37 -10.50 49.92
N ALA A 524 -65.27 -9.67 49.38
CA ALA A 524 -66.06 -8.70 50.16
C ALA A 524 -66.95 -9.34 51.24
N GLN A 525 -67.38 -10.59 51.08
CA GLN A 525 -68.16 -11.33 52.09
C GLN A 525 -67.28 -11.81 53.27
N LEU A 526 -65.97 -11.91 53.06
CA LEU A 526 -64.95 -12.29 54.04
C LEU A 526 -64.16 -11.09 54.58
N GLN A 527 -64.50 -9.86 54.18
CA GLN A 527 -63.75 -8.63 54.46
C GLN A 527 -62.29 -8.66 53.97
N ALA A 528 -62.00 -9.41 52.90
CA ALA A 528 -60.67 -9.57 52.31
C ALA A 528 -60.55 -8.89 50.94
N HIS A 529 -59.32 -8.55 50.53
CA HIS A 529 -59.03 -8.03 49.18
C HIS A 529 -58.86 -9.13 48.14
N ALA A 530 -58.32 -10.28 48.55
CA ALA A 530 -58.21 -11.51 47.80
C ALA A 530 -58.26 -12.70 48.78
N TYR A 531 -58.46 -13.92 48.26
CA TYR A 531 -58.14 -15.16 48.98
C TYR A 531 -57.98 -16.35 48.02
N ALA A 532 -57.12 -17.31 48.37
CA ALA A 532 -56.97 -18.62 47.75
C ALA A 532 -57.69 -19.72 48.54
N GLN A 533 -58.50 -20.54 47.87
CA GLN A 533 -59.17 -21.71 48.46
C GLN A 533 -59.07 -22.93 47.54
N GLY A 534 -58.28 -23.92 47.94
CA GLY A 534 -57.93 -25.05 47.09
C GLY A 534 -57.09 -24.56 45.90
N THR A 535 -57.62 -24.72 44.68
CA THR A 535 -57.00 -24.22 43.44
C THR A 535 -57.72 -23.00 42.87
N ASP A 536 -58.80 -22.50 43.50
CA ASP A 536 -59.47 -21.27 43.08
C ASP A 536 -58.90 -20.04 43.83
N ILE A 537 -58.54 -19.00 43.07
CA ILE A 537 -58.13 -17.69 43.59
C ILE A 537 -59.22 -16.67 43.28
N HIS A 538 -59.72 -15.98 44.30
CA HIS A 538 -60.77 -14.95 44.15
C HIS A 538 -60.20 -13.56 44.45
N LEU A 539 -60.15 -12.69 43.43
CA LEU A 539 -59.69 -11.31 43.53
C LEU A 539 -60.88 -10.35 43.56
N ALA A 540 -60.90 -9.39 44.48
CA ALA A 540 -61.84 -8.27 44.42
C ALA A 540 -61.48 -7.31 43.25
N PRO A 541 -62.44 -6.51 42.74
CA PRO A 541 -62.17 -5.58 41.65
C PRO A 541 -60.97 -4.65 41.91
N GLY A 542 -60.00 -4.65 40.99
CA GLY A 542 -58.78 -3.85 41.07
C GLY A 542 -57.73 -4.29 42.10
N GLN A 543 -57.80 -5.50 42.65
CA GLN A 543 -56.85 -6.01 43.67
C GLN A 543 -55.81 -7.02 43.15
N GLU A 544 -55.53 -6.99 41.84
CA GLU A 544 -54.66 -7.93 41.11
C GLU A 544 -53.22 -8.01 41.64
N LYS A 545 -52.73 -6.95 42.29
CA LYS A 545 -51.44 -6.89 42.98
C LYS A 545 -51.23 -7.97 44.06
N HIS A 546 -52.31 -8.57 44.59
CA HIS A 546 -52.25 -9.63 45.58
C HIS A 546 -52.11 -11.04 44.96
N LEU A 547 -52.25 -11.17 43.63
CA LEU A 547 -52.25 -12.46 42.94
C LEU A 547 -50.99 -13.33 43.17
N PRO A 548 -49.75 -12.79 43.24
CA PRO A 548 -48.56 -13.60 43.55
C PRO A 548 -48.60 -14.22 44.96
N HIS A 549 -49.10 -13.46 45.94
CA HIS A 549 -49.24 -13.87 47.34
C HIS A 549 -50.22 -15.03 47.46
N GLU A 550 -51.42 -14.86 46.88
CA GLU A 550 -52.47 -15.88 46.87
C GLU A 550 -52.06 -17.15 46.11
N ALA A 551 -51.31 -17.01 45.01
CA ALA A 551 -50.79 -18.14 44.27
C ALA A 551 -49.72 -18.94 45.06
N TRP A 552 -48.97 -18.30 45.96
CA TRP A 552 -48.12 -19.02 46.91
C TRP A 552 -48.93 -19.71 48.02
N HIS A 553 -50.05 -19.15 48.47
CA HIS A 553 -50.96 -19.87 49.37
C HIS A 553 -51.57 -21.13 48.73
N VAL A 554 -51.83 -21.14 47.43
CA VAL A 554 -52.21 -22.37 46.70
C VAL A 554 -51.10 -23.42 46.81
N VAL A 555 -49.84 -23.05 46.64
CA VAL A 555 -48.69 -23.95 46.84
C VAL A 555 -48.64 -24.48 48.28
N GLN A 556 -48.78 -23.62 49.29
CA GLN A 556 -48.79 -24.04 50.70
C GLN A 556 -49.95 -24.99 51.02
N GLN A 557 -51.12 -24.81 50.37
CA GLN A 557 -52.26 -25.73 50.44
C GLN A 557 -51.95 -27.06 49.75
N LYS A 558 -51.36 -27.07 48.55
CA LYS A 558 -50.93 -28.30 47.84
C LYS A 558 -49.85 -29.08 48.58
N GLN A 559 -48.99 -28.40 49.33
CA GLN A 559 -48.00 -29.01 50.23
C GLN A 559 -48.61 -29.57 51.53
N GLY A 560 -49.92 -29.40 51.77
CA GLY A 560 -50.61 -29.88 52.97
C GLY A 560 -50.23 -29.14 54.26
N ARG A 561 -49.60 -27.96 54.16
CA ARG A 561 -49.09 -27.19 55.32
C ARG A 561 -50.15 -26.27 55.95
N VAL A 562 -51.24 -26.00 55.23
CA VAL A 562 -52.31 -25.08 55.62
C VAL A 562 -53.43 -25.83 56.33
N ASN A 563 -53.57 -25.61 57.64
CA ASN A 563 -54.68 -26.11 58.46
C ASN A 563 -55.53 -24.92 58.95
N PRO A 564 -56.88 -25.05 59.06
CA PRO A 564 -57.72 -23.94 59.53
C PRO A 564 -57.42 -23.61 61.01
N THR A 565 -57.08 -22.35 61.30
CA THR A 565 -56.85 -21.83 62.66
C THR A 565 -58.04 -21.02 63.18
N MET A 566 -58.85 -20.44 62.30
CA MET A 566 -60.11 -19.77 62.63
C MET A 566 -61.28 -20.28 61.78
N GLN A 567 -62.51 -20.16 62.29
CA GLN A 567 -63.75 -20.32 61.52
C GLN A 567 -64.54 -19.02 61.50
N PHE A 568 -64.75 -18.45 60.31
CA PHE A 568 -65.68 -17.34 60.12
C PHE A 568 -67.10 -17.85 59.81
N LYS A 569 -68.11 -16.99 60.01
CA LYS A 569 -69.55 -17.28 59.98
C LYS A 569 -69.97 -18.40 59.00
N ARG A 570 -70.25 -19.59 59.55
CA ARG A 570 -70.80 -20.80 58.90
C ARG A 570 -70.09 -21.21 57.59
N MET A 571 -69.14 -22.13 57.74
CA MET A 571 -68.59 -23.06 56.73
C MET A 571 -67.34 -22.63 55.95
N ILE A 572 -66.61 -21.57 56.34
CA ILE A 572 -65.28 -21.28 55.78
C ILE A 572 -64.25 -21.25 56.92
N GLY A 573 -63.27 -22.16 56.83
CA GLY A 573 -62.09 -22.18 57.68
C GLY A 573 -60.99 -21.31 57.08
N VAL A 574 -60.36 -20.48 57.90
CA VAL A 574 -59.30 -19.54 57.53
C VAL A 574 -58.03 -19.90 58.30
N ASN A 575 -56.87 -19.80 57.67
CA ASN A 575 -55.57 -19.92 58.31
C ASN A 575 -54.97 -18.50 58.45
N ASP A 576 -54.49 -18.16 59.65
CA ASP A 576 -53.92 -16.84 60.00
C ASP A 576 -52.49 -16.95 60.55
N ASN A 577 -51.79 -18.05 60.24
CA ASN A 577 -50.45 -18.32 60.75
C ASN A 577 -49.40 -17.34 60.15
N SER A 578 -49.02 -16.35 60.97
CA SER A 578 -48.02 -15.32 60.65
C SER A 578 -46.64 -15.83 60.18
N GLY A 579 -46.30 -17.11 60.39
CA GLY A 579 -45.09 -17.72 59.83
C GLY A 579 -45.22 -18.07 58.34
N LEU A 580 -46.39 -18.56 57.91
CA LEU A 580 -46.65 -18.94 56.51
C LEU A 580 -46.92 -17.71 55.62
N GLU A 581 -47.55 -16.67 56.18
CA GLU A 581 -47.63 -15.35 55.52
C GLU A 581 -46.24 -14.80 55.22
N ARG A 582 -45.33 -14.87 56.21
CA ARG A 582 -43.97 -14.34 56.09
C ARG A 582 -43.05 -15.18 55.19
N GLU A 583 -43.42 -16.44 54.92
CA GLU A 583 -42.76 -17.30 53.92
C GLU A 583 -43.19 -16.90 52.50
N ALA A 584 -44.44 -16.49 52.29
CA ALA A 584 -44.89 -15.91 51.03
C ALA A 584 -44.18 -14.58 50.71
N ASP A 585 -43.82 -13.81 51.74
CA ASP A 585 -43.13 -12.52 51.61
C ASP A 585 -41.61 -12.59 51.27
N ILE A 586 -40.91 -13.74 51.42
CA ILE A 586 -39.41 -13.77 51.44
C ILE A 586 -38.80 -15.00 50.74
N MET A 587 -38.04 -14.81 49.64
CA MET A 587 -37.30 -15.86 48.92
C MET A 587 -35.85 -15.49 48.54
N GLY A 588 -34.91 -16.46 48.57
CA GLY A 588 -33.62 -16.41 47.84
C GLY A 588 -32.29 -16.58 48.64
N GLU A 589 -31.85 -17.82 48.92
CA GLU A 589 -30.48 -18.20 49.40
C GLU A 589 -30.02 -19.56 48.77
N SER A 590 -28.75 -19.94 48.91
CA SER A 590 -28.11 -21.10 48.24
C SER A 590 -28.73 -22.47 48.57
N LEU A 591 -28.77 -23.37 47.57
CA LEU A 591 -29.50 -24.64 47.61
C LEU A 591 -28.63 -25.91 47.87
N ASP A 592 -27.30 -25.80 47.97
CA ASP A 592 -26.41 -26.96 48.23
C ASP A 592 -26.40 -27.35 49.72
N SER A 593 -26.49 -28.65 50.03
CA SER A 593 -26.61 -29.14 51.41
C SER A 593 -25.32 -29.07 52.24
N LYS A 594 -24.14 -29.00 51.61
CA LYS A 594 -22.84 -28.77 52.29
C LYS A 594 -22.52 -27.27 52.42
N HIS A 595 -23.04 -26.44 51.50
CA HIS A 595 -22.73 -25.00 51.40
C HIS A 595 -23.94 -24.07 51.61
N GLY A 596 -25.01 -24.52 52.28
CA GLY A 596 -26.29 -23.81 52.42
C GLY A 596 -26.30 -22.50 53.24
N LYS A 597 -25.14 -21.89 53.50
CA LYS A 597 -24.98 -20.53 54.06
C LYS A 597 -24.06 -19.64 53.21
N GLU A 598 -23.57 -20.16 52.09
CA GLU A 598 -22.68 -19.46 51.17
C GLU A 598 -23.47 -18.80 50.04
N ILE A 599 -22.82 -17.89 49.31
CA ILE A 599 -23.43 -17.18 48.19
C ILE A 599 -23.34 -18.07 46.95
N GLN A 600 -24.49 -18.44 46.38
CA GLN A 600 -24.52 -19.12 45.09
C GLN A 600 -24.21 -18.10 43.97
N ILE A 601 -23.08 -18.31 43.30
CA ILE A 601 -22.65 -17.50 42.16
C ILE A 601 -23.09 -18.14 40.83
N LEU A 602 -23.31 -17.31 39.81
CA LEU A 602 -23.69 -17.70 38.46
C LEU A 602 -22.47 -17.82 37.53
N GLY A 603 -21.41 -17.09 37.84
CA GLY A 603 -20.14 -17.13 37.12
C GLY A 603 -19.12 -16.18 37.77
N PHE A 604 -17.84 -16.35 37.44
CA PHE A 604 -16.77 -15.48 37.89
C PHE A 604 -15.66 -15.37 36.82
N ASN A 605 -14.82 -14.34 36.95
CA ASN A 605 -13.65 -14.10 36.12
C ASN A 605 -12.51 -13.51 36.96
N TRP A 606 -11.28 -13.93 36.71
CA TRP A 606 -10.06 -13.45 37.36
C TRP A 606 -8.83 -13.77 36.49
N GLY A 607 -7.75 -13.00 36.64
CA GLY A 607 -6.47 -13.27 35.99
C GLY A 607 -5.33 -12.41 36.53
N GLU A 608 -4.11 -12.67 36.05
CA GLU A 608 -2.91 -11.89 36.34
C GLU A 608 -2.13 -11.60 35.06
N THR A 609 -1.28 -10.57 35.06
CA THR A 609 -0.49 -10.18 33.90
C THR A 609 0.86 -9.63 34.36
N GLN A 610 1.96 -10.25 33.91
CA GLN A 610 3.32 -9.79 34.22
C GLN A 610 3.84 -8.93 33.06
N PRO A 611 3.94 -7.59 33.20
CA PRO A 611 4.53 -6.74 32.18
C PRO A 611 6.06 -6.92 32.17
N VAL A 612 6.55 -7.81 31.30
CA VAL A 612 7.99 -7.93 31.03
C VAL A 612 8.36 -6.93 29.94
N SER A 613 9.19 -5.94 30.30
CA SER A 613 9.98 -5.20 29.32
C SER A 613 11.39 -5.79 29.32
N ILE A 614 11.92 -6.13 28.14
CA ILE A 614 13.30 -6.59 27.97
C ILE A 614 14.05 -5.55 27.12
N PRO A 615 14.72 -4.56 27.74
CA PRO A 615 15.61 -3.66 27.01
C PRO A 615 16.98 -4.31 26.78
N PHE A 616 17.57 -4.09 25.62
CA PHE A 616 18.90 -4.57 25.22
C PHE A 616 20.07 -3.83 25.92
N VAL A 617 20.13 -3.80 27.27
CA VAL A 617 21.36 -3.49 28.04
C VAL A 617 21.37 -4.29 29.35
N ASN A 618 22.54 -4.80 29.76
CA ASN A 618 22.75 -5.60 30.98
C ASN A 618 22.19 -4.94 32.26
N GLY A 619 21.07 -5.45 32.78
CA GLY A 619 20.48 -4.97 34.04
C GLY A 619 19.02 -5.39 34.27
N GLY A 620 18.72 -6.69 34.19
CA GLY A 620 17.34 -7.20 34.27
C GLY A 620 16.65 -6.92 35.61
N GLY A 621 15.73 -5.97 35.62
CA GLY A 621 14.77 -5.75 36.71
C GLY A 621 13.53 -6.61 36.50
N SER A 622 13.18 -7.44 37.49
CA SER A 622 11.92 -8.19 37.48
C SER A 622 10.73 -7.24 37.51
N GLY A 623 9.84 -7.30 36.51
CA GLY A 623 8.56 -6.60 36.52
C GLY A 623 7.72 -7.03 37.73
N LYS A 624 6.88 -6.11 38.22
CA LYS A 624 5.87 -6.46 39.23
C LYS A 624 4.61 -6.94 38.53
N VAL A 625 4.15 -8.14 38.92
CA VAL A 625 2.92 -8.72 38.38
C VAL A 625 1.73 -7.81 38.69
N SER A 626 0.96 -7.49 37.65
CA SER A 626 -0.33 -6.81 37.75
C SER A 626 -1.44 -7.85 37.91
N MET A 627 -1.85 -8.08 39.15
CA MET A 627 -3.05 -8.89 39.45
C MET A 627 -4.31 -8.13 39.02
N GLN A 628 -5.27 -8.81 38.41
CA GLN A 628 -6.61 -8.25 38.16
C GLN A 628 -7.51 -8.51 39.37
N ASP A 629 -8.52 -7.68 39.58
CA ASP A 629 -9.56 -7.91 40.60
C ASP A 629 -10.44 -9.11 40.20
N LEU A 630 -10.89 -9.89 41.19
CA LEU A 630 -11.82 -11.01 40.95
C LEU A 630 -13.25 -10.46 40.81
N THR A 631 -13.92 -10.74 39.70
CA THR A 631 -15.32 -10.33 39.48
C THR A 631 -16.24 -11.54 39.42
N PHE A 632 -17.39 -11.49 40.09
CA PHE A 632 -18.40 -12.55 40.05
C PHE A 632 -19.83 -11.99 39.91
N THR A 633 -20.74 -12.84 39.45
CA THR A 633 -22.18 -12.53 39.32
C THR A 633 -23.01 -13.44 40.23
N MET A 634 -24.06 -12.90 40.84
CA MET A 634 -25.01 -13.61 41.70
C MET A 634 -26.42 -13.04 41.52
N TYR A 635 -27.47 -13.77 41.89
CA TYR A 635 -28.79 -13.16 42.06
C TYR A 635 -28.82 -12.26 43.30
N THR A 636 -29.59 -11.18 43.25
CA THR A 636 -29.79 -10.31 44.42
C THR A 636 -30.41 -11.09 45.57
N CYS A 637 -29.71 -11.09 46.71
CA CYS A 637 -30.01 -11.92 47.89
C CYS A 637 -29.71 -11.16 49.19
N LYS A 638 -29.81 -11.81 50.36
CA LYS A 638 -29.57 -11.17 51.67
C LYS A 638 -28.12 -10.69 51.88
N ALA A 639 -27.16 -11.15 51.07
CA ALA A 639 -25.78 -10.67 51.09
C ALA A 639 -25.59 -9.33 50.35
N SER A 640 -26.44 -9.05 49.36
CA SER A 640 -26.37 -7.89 48.46
C SER A 640 -26.25 -6.54 49.18
N PRO A 641 -27.11 -6.20 50.18
CA PRO A 641 -27.00 -4.90 50.87
C PRO A 641 -25.72 -4.77 51.70
N LYS A 642 -25.12 -5.87 52.15
CA LYS A 642 -23.86 -5.86 52.91
C LYS A 642 -22.67 -5.61 51.99
N LEU A 643 -22.62 -6.29 50.85
CA LEU A 643 -21.56 -6.09 49.85
C LEU A 643 -21.62 -4.67 49.26
N PHE A 644 -22.82 -4.17 48.96
CA PHE A 644 -23.04 -2.77 48.59
C PHE A 644 -22.53 -1.79 49.66
N LEU A 645 -22.85 -2.02 50.93
CA LEU A 645 -22.41 -1.16 52.03
C LEU A 645 -20.88 -1.22 52.26
N SER A 646 -20.27 -2.40 52.14
CA SER A 646 -18.81 -2.55 52.24
C SER A 646 -18.09 -1.84 51.08
N CYS A 647 -18.63 -1.89 49.87
CA CYS A 647 -18.17 -1.08 48.73
C CYS A 647 -18.28 0.43 49.03
N ALA A 648 -19.44 0.88 49.50
CA ALA A 648 -19.71 2.30 49.75
C ALA A 648 -18.86 2.91 50.88
N LYS A 649 -18.37 2.08 51.82
CA LYS A 649 -17.51 2.52 52.93
C LYS A 649 -16.01 2.25 52.72
N GLY A 650 -15.64 1.39 51.77
CA GLY A 650 -14.28 0.88 51.67
C GLY A 650 -13.86 -0.02 52.85
N GLU A 651 -14.79 -0.80 53.43
CA GLU A 651 -14.49 -1.70 54.55
C GLU A 651 -13.76 -2.96 54.06
N HIS A 652 -12.56 -3.23 54.60
CA HIS A 652 -11.80 -4.44 54.28
C HIS A 652 -12.41 -5.71 54.90
N ILE A 653 -12.69 -6.69 54.06
CA ILE A 653 -13.08 -8.06 54.42
C ILE A 653 -11.80 -8.87 54.63
N LYS A 654 -11.66 -9.54 55.77
CA LYS A 654 -10.41 -10.23 56.13
C LYS A 654 -10.02 -11.34 55.15
N GLU A 655 -11.01 -12.11 54.70
CA GLU A 655 -10.85 -13.29 53.86
C GLU A 655 -12.11 -13.52 53.01
N ALA A 656 -11.94 -13.97 51.77
CA ALA A 656 -13.03 -14.50 50.93
C ALA A 656 -12.53 -15.74 50.18
N THR A 657 -13.35 -16.79 50.12
CA THR A 657 -12.97 -18.07 49.49
C THR A 657 -13.99 -18.43 48.43
N LEU A 658 -13.48 -18.79 47.24
CA LEU A 658 -14.23 -19.33 46.11
C LEU A 658 -13.91 -20.82 45.98
N THR A 659 -14.94 -21.65 45.91
CA THR A 659 -14.81 -23.11 45.76
C THR A 659 -15.51 -23.57 44.50
N ALA A 660 -14.84 -24.38 43.67
CA ALA A 660 -15.41 -24.97 42.47
C ALA A 660 -15.51 -26.49 42.63
N ARG A 661 -16.65 -27.08 42.23
CA ARG A 661 -16.96 -28.51 42.40
C ARG A 661 -17.21 -29.16 41.04
N LYS A 662 -16.87 -30.44 40.87
CA LYS A 662 -17.07 -31.15 39.58
C LYS A 662 -18.57 -31.37 39.30
N ALA A 663 -18.96 -31.23 38.03
CA ALA A 663 -20.33 -31.50 37.59
C ALA A 663 -20.49 -32.98 37.18
N GLY A 664 -21.36 -33.69 37.91
CA GLY A 664 -21.68 -35.11 37.67
C GLY A 664 -20.81 -36.09 38.49
N GLY A 665 -21.44 -37.13 39.04
CA GLY A 665 -20.80 -38.11 39.93
C GLY A 665 -20.84 -37.71 41.40
N GLU A 666 -19.99 -38.33 42.23
CA GLU A 666 -19.77 -37.85 43.60
C GLU A 666 -19.19 -36.43 43.54
N GLN A 667 -19.92 -35.49 44.14
CA GLN A 667 -19.54 -34.08 44.10
C GLN A 667 -18.33 -33.86 45.01
N GLU A 668 -17.18 -33.63 44.38
CA GLU A 668 -15.91 -33.28 45.05
C GLU A 668 -15.45 -31.87 44.65
N ASP A 669 -14.73 -31.24 45.58
CA ASP A 669 -14.18 -29.90 45.43
C ASP A 669 -12.89 -30.01 44.61
N PHE A 670 -12.86 -29.35 43.46
CA PHE A 670 -11.83 -29.53 42.43
C PHE A 670 -10.66 -28.55 42.60
N TYR A 671 -10.98 -27.29 42.91
CA TYR A 671 -10.01 -26.30 43.35
C TYR A 671 -10.69 -25.25 44.24
N SER A 672 -9.88 -24.56 45.03
CA SER A 672 -10.31 -23.40 45.81
C SER A 672 -9.35 -22.22 45.63
N ILE A 673 -9.92 -21.02 45.65
CA ILE A 673 -9.19 -19.74 45.62
C ILE A 673 -9.52 -18.99 46.90
N LYS A 674 -8.49 -18.75 47.72
CA LYS A 674 -8.60 -18.00 48.97
C LYS A 674 -7.94 -16.64 48.83
N LEU A 675 -8.72 -15.57 49.00
CA LEU A 675 -8.29 -14.18 48.96
C LEU A 675 -8.19 -13.63 50.39
N GLU A 676 -7.14 -12.86 50.68
CA GLU A 676 -6.88 -12.22 51.99
C GLU A 676 -6.81 -10.69 51.83
N GLN A 677 -7.31 -9.96 52.84
CA GLN A 677 -7.44 -8.49 52.86
C GLN A 677 -8.21 -7.95 51.64
N VAL A 678 -9.41 -8.47 51.47
CA VAL A 678 -10.30 -8.21 50.33
C VAL A 678 -11.03 -6.87 50.52
N LEU A 679 -11.22 -6.14 49.43
CA LEU A 679 -12.00 -4.91 49.36
C LEU A 679 -13.01 -5.04 48.20
N VAL A 680 -14.28 -4.72 48.45
CA VAL A 680 -15.27 -4.64 47.36
C VAL A 680 -14.99 -3.35 46.58
N SER A 681 -14.36 -3.47 45.41
CA SER A 681 -13.94 -2.34 44.57
C SER A 681 -15.05 -1.87 43.63
N SER A 682 -15.98 -2.75 43.27
CA SER A 682 -17.19 -2.39 42.51
C SER A 682 -18.39 -3.26 42.86
N TYR A 683 -19.58 -2.69 42.74
CA TYR A 683 -20.86 -3.37 42.91
C TYR A 683 -21.87 -2.75 41.93
N ASN A 684 -22.57 -3.57 41.14
CA ASN A 684 -23.54 -3.13 40.14
C ASN A 684 -24.72 -4.12 40.07
N THR A 685 -25.96 -3.63 40.10
CA THR A 685 -27.17 -4.45 39.99
C THR A 685 -27.86 -4.18 38.65
N GLY A 686 -28.04 -5.22 37.85
CA GLY A 686 -28.73 -5.15 36.55
C GLY A 686 -30.02 -5.98 36.53
N GLY A 687 -31.00 -5.53 35.73
CA GLY A 687 -32.23 -6.27 35.45
C GLY A 687 -32.70 -6.02 34.03
N GLY A 688 -33.13 -7.07 33.34
CA GLY A 688 -33.66 -7.01 31.97
C GLY A 688 -35.06 -7.61 31.88
N SER A 689 -35.81 -7.27 30.83
CA SER A 689 -37.14 -7.81 30.54
C SER A 689 -37.07 -9.27 30.09
N GLY A 690 -36.82 -10.17 31.04
CA GLY A 690 -36.67 -11.62 30.78
C GLY A 690 -36.19 -12.46 31.97
N SER A 691 -35.63 -11.86 33.03
CA SER A 691 -35.20 -12.55 34.26
C SER A 691 -35.93 -12.01 35.49
N SER A 692 -36.55 -12.89 36.30
CA SER A 692 -37.44 -12.50 37.40
C SER A 692 -36.75 -12.02 38.68
N LEU A 693 -35.43 -12.15 38.79
CA LEU A 693 -34.61 -11.59 39.88
C LEU A 693 -33.50 -10.71 39.29
N PRO A 694 -33.18 -9.55 39.90
CA PRO A 694 -32.01 -8.77 39.50
C PRO A 694 -30.71 -9.55 39.74
N ILE A 695 -29.69 -9.25 38.94
CA ILE A 695 -28.37 -9.87 39.01
C ILE A 695 -27.37 -8.82 39.49
N ASP A 696 -26.68 -9.14 40.58
CA ASP A 696 -25.58 -8.34 41.11
C ASP A 696 -24.27 -8.82 40.50
N THR A 697 -23.47 -7.88 40.00
CA THR A 697 -22.07 -8.06 39.60
C THR A 697 -21.20 -7.38 40.64
N VAL A 698 -20.24 -8.11 41.21
CA VAL A 698 -19.40 -7.65 42.32
C VAL A 698 -17.93 -7.87 41.97
N THR A 699 -17.09 -6.86 42.20
CA THR A 699 -15.64 -6.91 41.96
C THR A 699 -14.88 -6.79 43.28
N LEU A 700 -13.89 -7.65 43.46
CA LEU A 700 -13.09 -7.80 44.67
C LEU A 700 -11.60 -7.56 44.37
N ALA A 701 -11.06 -6.46 44.90
CA ALA A 701 -9.63 -6.26 45.05
C ALA A 701 -9.12 -7.02 46.28
N PHE A 702 -7.86 -7.45 46.30
CA PHE A 702 -7.29 -8.24 47.41
C PHE A 702 -5.78 -8.01 47.53
N ALA A 703 -5.20 -8.23 48.71
CA ALA A 703 -3.76 -8.06 48.92
C ALA A 703 -2.95 -9.35 48.71
N LYS A 704 -3.58 -10.52 48.89
CA LYS A 704 -2.95 -11.83 48.73
C LYS A 704 -3.98 -12.86 48.26
N ILE A 705 -3.53 -13.76 47.39
CA ILE A 705 -4.29 -14.89 46.85
C ILE A 705 -3.53 -16.19 47.17
N THR A 706 -4.26 -17.23 47.52
CA THR A 706 -3.76 -18.60 47.70
C THR A 706 -4.63 -19.51 46.84
N TYR A 707 -4.00 -20.25 45.93
CA TYR A 707 -4.67 -21.17 45.02
C TYR A 707 -4.36 -22.61 45.43
N GLN A 708 -5.38 -23.48 45.50
CA GLN A 708 -5.22 -24.88 45.88
C GLN A 708 -5.98 -25.79 44.91
N LEU A 709 -5.22 -26.64 44.22
CA LEU A 709 -5.71 -27.80 43.46
C LEU A 709 -5.58 -29.06 44.30
N SER A 710 -6.45 -30.05 44.07
CA SER A 710 -6.27 -31.41 44.61
C SER A 710 -5.16 -32.15 43.87
N ASP A 711 -4.21 -32.77 44.59
CA ASP A 711 -2.99 -33.39 44.04
C ASP A 711 -3.25 -34.66 43.19
N SER A 712 -3.66 -34.48 41.93
CA SER A 712 -3.45 -35.46 40.87
C SER A 712 -2.99 -34.76 39.58
N ASP A 713 -1.77 -35.12 39.15
CA ASP A 713 -1.04 -34.69 37.95
C ASP A 713 -0.39 -33.29 37.97
N THR A 714 0.94 -33.25 38.13
CA THR A 714 1.79 -32.08 37.85
C THR A 714 3.11 -32.53 37.21
N PRO A 715 3.44 -32.12 35.96
CA PRO A 715 4.63 -32.61 35.24
C PRO A 715 5.99 -32.06 35.75
N GLU A 716 7.05 -32.82 35.46
CA GLU A 716 8.34 -32.75 36.17
C GLU A 716 9.30 -31.62 35.74
N TRP A 717 9.06 -30.97 34.60
CA TRP A 717 9.98 -29.98 34.00
C TRP A 717 10.09 -28.64 34.74
N ILE A 718 9.19 -28.38 35.71
CA ILE A 718 9.23 -27.20 36.60
C ILE A 718 10.39 -27.29 37.62
N ARG A 719 11.05 -28.45 37.78
CA ARG A 719 12.07 -28.68 38.83
C ARG A 719 13.49 -28.17 38.55
N THR A 720 13.87 -27.85 37.31
CA THR A 720 15.30 -27.70 36.94
C THR A 720 15.62 -26.47 36.07
N GLY A 721 15.46 -25.25 36.61
CA GLY A 721 15.89 -24.03 35.92
C GLY A 721 17.41 -23.78 35.97
N ARG A 722 18.03 -23.40 34.84
CA ARG A 722 19.37 -22.77 34.75
C ARG A 722 19.67 -22.21 33.34
N GLY A 723 20.11 -20.96 33.25
CA GLY A 723 20.67 -20.32 32.04
C GLY A 723 21.27 -18.94 32.38
N ARG A 724 22.43 -18.56 31.81
CA ARG A 724 23.18 -17.35 32.25
C ARG A 724 24.22 -16.86 31.19
N VAL A 725 24.11 -15.59 30.72
CA VAL A 725 25.17 -14.68 30.15
C VAL A 725 26.01 -15.22 28.94
N VAL A 726 26.88 -14.54 28.17
CA VAL A 726 27.48 -13.16 28.12
C VAL A 726 27.52 -12.62 26.66
N ALA A 727 27.73 -11.31 26.48
CA ALA A 727 27.94 -10.59 25.20
C ALA A 727 29.41 -10.41 24.79
N ALA A 728 29.68 -9.94 23.55
CA ALA A 728 30.64 -8.85 23.23
C ALA A 728 30.66 -8.50 21.72
N ALA A 729 30.88 -7.22 21.39
CA ALA A 729 31.14 -6.72 20.03
C ALA A 729 32.30 -5.71 20.06
N ALA A 730 33.16 -5.67 19.02
CA ALA A 730 34.08 -4.54 18.77
C ALA A 730 34.74 -4.57 17.37
N ARG A 731 34.96 -3.35 16.83
CA ARG A 731 35.93 -2.92 15.79
C ARG A 731 35.45 -2.85 14.34
N PHE A 732 35.10 -1.62 13.96
CA PHE A 732 34.86 -1.14 12.60
C PHE A 732 35.69 0.14 12.40
N HIS A 733 36.85 0.07 11.73
CA HIS A 733 37.49 1.22 11.06
C HIS A 733 38.69 0.81 10.20
N TYR A 734 38.93 1.59 9.12
CA TYR A 734 40.01 1.48 8.13
C TYR A 734 39.99 0.30 7.14
N ALA A 735 39.35 0.53 5.99
CA ALA A 735 39.78 0.07 4.66
C ALA A 735 38.98 0.81 3.56
N LEU A 736 39.06 2.15 3.52
CA LEU A 736 38.39 2.96 2.50
C LEU A 736 39.39 4.00 1.96
N LEU A 737 40.37 3.50 1.22
CA LEU A 737 41.28 4.21 0.30
C LEU A 737 42.26 3.20 -0.32
N SER A 738 41.80 2.52 -1.37
CA SER A 738 42.64 1.91 -2.39
C SER A 738 41.78 1.68 -3.63
N ILE A 739 42.40 1.71 -4.81
CA ILE A 739 41.75 1.47 -6.12
C ILE A 739 40.75 2.56 -6.55
N MET A 740 41.20 3.82 -6.51
CA MET A 740 41.14 4.58 -7.76
C MET A 740 42.47 4.35 -8.49
N THR A 741 42.41 3.81 -9.72
CA THR A 741 43.27 4.12 -10.88
C THR A 741 43.29 2.95 -11.87
N HIS A 742 42.52 3.06 -12.95
CA HIS A 742 42.92 2.85 -14.36
C HIS A 742 41.70 3.14 -15.24
N ARG A 743 41.91 3.73 -16.43
CA ARG A 743 40.86 3.93 -17.43
C ARG A 743 41.21 3.14 -18.70
N PRO A 744 40.25 2.52 -19.39
CA PRO A 744 40.33 2.28 -20.81
C PRO A 744 39.70 3.44 -21.60
N ASN A 745 40.25 3.71 -22.79
CA ASN A 745 39.68 4.69 -23.73
C ASN A 745 38.51 4.07 -24.49
N VAL A 746 37.41 4.80 -24.66
CA VAL A 746 36.38 4.45 -25.67
C VAL A 746 36.39 5.52 -26.76
N SER A 747 36.81 5.12 -27.96
CA SER A 747 36.63 5.86 -29.19
C SER A 747 35.18 5.67 -29.65
N THR A 748 34.27 6.57 -29.25
CA THR A 748 32.87 6.52 -29.69
C THR A 748 32.72 6.96 -31.15
N SER A 749 32.37 6.02 -32.03
CA SER A 749 31.76 6.34 -33.32
C SER A 749 30.42 7.06 -33.08
N SER A 750 30.03 7.96 -33.99
CA SER A 750 28.77 8.70 -33.80
C SER A 750 27.56 7.84 -34.15
N LEU A 751 26.38 8.17 -33.61
CA LEU A 751 25.11 7.57 -34.01
C LEU A 751 24.85 7.70 -35.54
N LEU A 752 25.41 8.75 -36.15
CA LEU A 752 25.40 8.98 -37.60
C LEU A 752 26.29 7.99 -38.37
N ASP A 753 27.40 7.54 -37.79
CA ASP A 753 28.23 6.49 -38.39
C ASP A 753 27.54 5.11 -38.26
N HIS A 754 26.87 4.83 -37.13
CA HIS A 754 25.99 3.65 -36.99
C HIS A 754 24.83 3.66 -38.02
N LEU A 755 24.20 4.81 -38.26
CA LEU A 755 23.15 4.95 -39.29
C LEU A 755 23.69 4.80 -40.72
N VAL A 756 24.92 5.24 -40.98
CA VAL A 756 25.58 5.06 -42.27
C VAL A 756 25.96 3.59 -42.49
N ASP A 757 26.52 2.92 -41.50
CA ASP A 757 26.90 1.50 -41.59
C ASP A 757 25.69 0.57 -41.64
N ALA A 758 24.62 0.84 -40.90
CA ALA A 758 23.34 0.14 -41.05
C ALA A 758 22.71 0.31 -42.46
N CYS A 759 23.09 1.37 -43.20
CA CYS A 759 22.70 1.59 -44.58
C CYS A 759 23.71 1.02 -45.61
N GLN A 760 24.90 0.57 -45.20
CA GLN A 760 25.88 -0.06 -46.09
C GLN A 760 25.57 -1.56 -46.26
N GLY A 761 25.42 -1.99 -47.52
CA GLY A 761 25.23 -3.41 -47.87
C GLY A 761 23.80 -3.84 -48.20
N VAL A 762 22.78 -3.01 -47.95
CA VAL A 762 21.37 -3.36 -48.22
C VAL A 762 20.87 -2.70 -49.52
N GLU A 763 20.73 -3.47 -50.61
CA GLU A 763 20.20 -2.96 -51.89
C GLU A 763 18.69 -2.62 -51.86
N GLN A 764 17.96 -3.01 -50.81
CA GLN A 764 16.51 -2.81 -50.69
C GLN A 764 16.12 -1.74 -49.66
N ARG A 765 15.11 -0.93 -50.02
CA ARG A 765 14.63 0.20 -49.22
C ARG A 765 13.73 -0.27 -48.09
N GLN A 766 14.15 -0.14 -46.84
CA GLN A 766 13.25 -0.22 -45.69
C GLN A 766 12.57 1.13 -45.42
N PRO A 767 11.25 1.16 -45.10
CA PRO A 767 10.57 2.35 -44.63
C PRO A 767 10.75 2.52 -43.11
N VAL A 768 11.29 3.67 -42.69
CA VAL A 768 11.36 4.09 -41.29
C VAL A 768 10.16 4.99 -40.98
N ARG A 769 9.53 4.83 -39.81
CA ARG A 769 8.43 5.69 -39.34
C ARG A 769 8.93 7.12 -39.11
N ILE A 770 8.11 8.12 -39.48
CA ILE A 770 8.51 9.52 -39.46
C ILE A 770 8.56 10.06 -38.03
N GLU A 771 7.71 9.54 -37.15
CA GLU A 771 7.60 9.89 -35.74
C GLU A 771 8.96 9.72 -35.04
N ARG A 772 9.52 8.51 -35.06
CA ARG A 772 10.82 8.18 -34.46
C ARG A 772 11.96 9.07 -34.98
N LEU A 773 11.97 9.36 -36.29
CA LEU A 773 12.96 10.26 -36.90
C LEU A 773 12.77 11.74 -36.51
N ILE A 774 11.54 12.17 -36.22
CA ILE A 774 11.27 13.50 -35.68
C ILE A 774 11.74 13.57 -34.23
N ASP A 775 11.43 12.55 -33.42
CA ASP A 775 11.82 12.48 -32.01
C ASP A 775 13.35 12.47 -31.87
N ASP A 776 14.07 11.68 -32.68
CA ASP A 776 15.55 11.66 -32.72
C ASP A 776 16.14 13.05 -33.11
N ILE A 777 15.48 13.77 -34.02
CA ILE A 777 15.91 15.11 -34.47
C ILE A 777 15.54 16.19 -33.45
N GLU A 778 14.39 16.10 -32.78
CA GLU A 778 14.02 16.98 -31.66
C GLU A 778 14.97 16.76 -30.48
N LEU A 779 15.31 15.51 -30.14
CA LEU A 779 16.27 15.19 -29.08
C LEU A 779 17.66 15.78 -29.38
N LEU A 780 18.11 15.73 -30.63
CA LEU A 780 19.38 16.30 -31.06
C LEU A 780 19.35 17.85 -31.07
N LEU A 781 18.22 18.48 -31.43
CA LEU A 781 18.05 19.94 -31.45
C LEU A 781 17.74 20.55 -30.06
N ASN A 782 17.08 19.82 -29.15
CA ASN A 782 16.72 20.28 -27.81
C ASN A 782 17.93 20.45 -26.87
N THR A 783 19.12 19.96 -27.27
CA THR A 783 20.39 20.33 -26.62
C THR A 783 20.73 21.82 -26.74
N CYS A 784 20.03 22.57 -27.60
CA CYS A 784 20.20 24.00 -27.83
C CYS A 784 19.00 24.85 -27.37
N CYS A 785 18.45 24.58 -26.18
CA CYS A 785 17.50 25.51 -25.56
C CYS A 785 18.19 26.86 -25.27
N ILE A 786 17.72 27.92 -25.95
CA ILE A 786 18.13 29.31 -25.76
C ILE A 786 16.92 30.02 -25.15
N ASP A 787 17.11 30.73 -24.04
CA ASP A 787 16.05 31.56 -23.45
C ASP A 787 15.52 32.56 -24.49
N ASP A 788 14.19 32.65 -24.63
CA ASP A 788 13.50 33.47 -25.64
C ASP A 788 13.86 34.97 -25.64
N ALA A 789 14.52 35.45 -24.59
CA ALA A 789 14.84 36.85 -24.35
C ALA A 789 16.08 37.39 -25.10
N GLU A 790 17.03 36.55 -25.53
CA GLU A 790 18.33 36.99 -26.08
C GLU A 790 18.65 36.42 -27.47
N VAL A 791 17.93 36.91 -28.49
CA VAL A 791 18.33 36.72 -29.91
C VAL A 791 19.03 37.98 -30.40
N ASP A 792 20.36 37.99 -30.31
CA ASP A 792 21.18 39.09 -30.80
C ASP A 792 21.24 39.15 -32.35
N SER A 793 21.45 40.36 -32.85
CA SER A 793 21.39 40.75 -34.26
C SER A 793 22.50 40.17 -35.16
N GLU A 794 23.55 39.58 -34.59
CA GLU A 794 24.74 39.12 -35.32
C GLU A 794 24.58 37.77 -36.04
N PHE A 795 23.56 36.96 -35.74
CA PHE A 795 23.40 35.61 -36.31
C PHE A 795 21.98 35.35 -36.87
N PRO A 796 21.62 35.94 -38.03
CA PRO A 796 20.28 35.78 -38.65
C PRO A 796 19.94 34.33 -39.04
N GLU A 797 20.92 33.45 -39.10
CA GLU A 797 20.75 32.00 -39.33
C GLU A 797 19.96 31.32 -38.21
N VAL A 798 20.06 31.79 -36.96
CA VAL A 798 19.35 31.21 -35.81
C VAL A 798 17.83 31.41 -35.93
N ALA A 799 17.39 32.49 -36.59
CA ALA A 799 15.98 32.69 -36.94
C ALA A 799 15.43 31.64 -37.94
N SER A 800 16.30 30.85 -38.57
CA SER A 800 15.94 29.77 -39.50
C SER A 800 16.01 28.35 -38.90
N SER A 801 16.14 28.24 -37.57
CA SER A 801 15.95 26.98 -36.84
C SER A 801 14.56 26.37 -37.10
N ILE A 802 14.46 25.03 -37.07
CA ILE A 802 13.22 24.30 -37.37
C ILE A 802 12.06 24.72 -36.45
N HIS A 803 12.35 25.08 -35.19
CA HIS A 803 11.36 25.59 -34.23
C HIS A 803 10.69 26.91 -34.64
N ARG A 804 11.32 27.76 -35.47
CA ARG A 804 10.70 29.02 -35.95
C ARG A 804 10.13 28.93 -37.36
N TYR A 805 10.33 27.83 -38.09
CA TYR A 805 9.78 27.65 -39.44
C TYR A 805 8.30 27.18 -39.48
N GLY A 806 7.49 27.72 -38.57
CA GLY A 806 6.02 27.71 -38.67
C GLY A 806 5.39 26.33 -38.75
N SER A 807 5.84 25.38 -37.93
CA SER A 807 5.08 24.18 -37.58
C SER A 807 4.72 24.27 -36.10
N PRO A 808 3.43 24.13 -35.71
CA PRO A 808 3.10 23.91 -34.31
C PRO A 808 3.70 22.58 -33.83
N ALA A 809 3.88 22.46 -32.51
CA ALA A 809 4.34 21.22 -31.87
C ALA A 809 3.46 20.03 -32.30
N PRO A 810 4.02 18.82 -32.52
CA PRO A 810 3.27 17.67 -33.04
C PRO A 810 2.01 17.34 -32.21
N GLN A 811 2.08 17.57 -30.90
CA GLN A 811 0.98 17.37 -29.95
C GLN A 811 -0.21 18.34 -30.13
N ALA A 812 -0.09 19.38 -30.97
CA ALA A 812 -1.06 20.48 -31.09
C ALA A 812 -1.76 20.62 -32.46
N THR A 813 -1.61 19.66 -33.39
CA THR A 813 -2.29 19.72 -34.70
C THR A 813 -3.01 18.43 -35.12
N SER A 814 -4.33 18.53 -35.24
CA SER A 814 -5.10 17.68 -36.14
C SER A 814 -4.74 18.02 -37.59
N ILE A 815 -3.84 17.22 -38.21
CA ILE A 815 -3.40 17.45 -39.60
C ILE A 815 -4.56 17.14 -40.56
N GLY A 816 -5.37 18.16 -40.85
CA GLY A 816 -6.70 18.02 -41.45
C GLY A 816 -6.71 17.71 -42.94
N THR A 817 -5.73 18.18 -43.72
CA THR A 817 -5.76 18.04 -45.19
C THR A 817 -4.58 17.23 -45.77
N HIS A 818 -4.83 16.64 -46.94
CA HIS A 818 -3.86 15.81 -47.67
C HIS A 818 -2.71 16.66 -48.26
N GLU A 819 -2.96 17.91 -48.65
CA GLU A 819 -1.94 18.82 -49.18
C GLU A 819 -0.93 19.25 -48.10
N GLU A 820 -1.39 19.50 -46.86
CA GLU A 820 -0.51 19.83 -45.73
C GLU A 820 0.45 18.67 -45.42
N ARG A 821 -0.04 17.43 -45.40
CA ARG A 821 0.79 16.22 -45.21
C ARG A 821 1.87 16.09 -46.28
N PHE A 822 1.52 16.30 -47.56
CA PHE A 822 2.48 16.25 -48.67
C PHE A 822 3.48 17.42 -48.66
N ALA A 823 3.07 18.60 -48.21
CA ALA A 823 3.95 19.75 -48.05
C ALA A 823 5.00 19.52 -46.95
N THR A 824 4.58 18.99 -45.79
CA THR A 824 5.48 18.62 -44.68
C THR A 824 6.46 17.52 -45.10
N ALA A 825 5.99 16.46 -45.75
CA ALA A 825 6.84 15.38 -46.29
C ALA A 825 7.96 15.91 -47.22
N ARG A 826 7.64 16.84 -48.13
CA ARG A 826 8.65 17.47 -49.00
C ARG A 826 9.61 18.41 -48.26
N ARG A 827 9.20 19.03 -47.16
CA ARG A 827 10.11 19.84 -46.31
C ARG A 827 11.12 18.93 -45.61
N VAL A 828 10.66 17.85 -44.98
CA VAL A 828 11.53 16.84 -44.33
C VAL A 828 12.57 16.27 -45.32
N GLU A 829 12.13 15.85 -46.52
CA GLU A 829 13.04 15.35 -47.57
C GLU A 829 14.13 16.37 -47.97
N LYS A 830 13.81 17.67 -47.94
CA LYS A 830 14.73 18.75 -48.30
C LYS A 830 15.68 19.12 -47.16
N THR A 831 15.24 19.02 -45.90
CA THR A 831 16.09 19.27 -44.72
C THR A 831 17.12 18.16 -44.55
N LEU A 832 16.71 16.89 -44.60
CA LEU A 832 17.62 15.74 -44.45
C LEU A 832 18.76 15.77 -45.48
N ARG A 833 18.45 16.06 -46.76
CA ARG A 833 19.45 16.20 -47.82
C ARG A 833 20.38 17.43 -47.69
N ARG A 834 20.04 18.39 -46.81
CA ARG A 834 20.83 19.61 -46.60
C ARG A 834 21.79 19.48 -45.40
N PHE A 835 21.41 18.73 -44.37
CA PHE A 835 22.21 18.55 -43.17
C PHE A 835 23.10 17.30 -43.19
N GLU A 836 22.74 16.23 -43.92
CA GLU A 836 23.59 15.03 -44.03
C GLU A 836 23.92 14.67 -45.51
N PRO A 837 25.08 15.11 -46.04
CA PRO A 837 25.45 14.92 -47.44
C PRO A 837 25.64 13.46 -47.90
N ARG A 838 25.85 12.51 -46.97
CA ARG A 838 26.02 11.08 -47.28
C ARG A 838 24.70 10.46 -47.79
N LEU A 839 23.54 10.95 -47.35
CA LEU A 839 22.20 10.38 -47.64
C LEU A 839 21.60 10.82 -49.00
N ARG A 840 22.22 10.39 -50.10
CA ARG A 840 21.91 10.88 -51.47
C ARG A 840 20.54 10.51 -52.07
N ARG A 841 19.71 9.67 -51.43
CA ARG A 841 18.45 9.13 -52.03
C ARG A 841 17.23 9.04 -51.09
N VAL A 842 17.11 9.91 -50.09
CA VAL A 842 15.90 9.98 -49.23
C VAL A 842 14.66 10.36 -50.06
N ARG A 843 13.52 9.68 -49.83
CA ARG A 843 12.17 10.08 -50.29
C ARG A 843 11.16 9.86 -49.16
N VAL A 844 10.29 10.83 -48.91
CA VAL A 844 9.20 10.68 -47.93
C VAL A 844 7.89 10.32 -48.65
N ARG A 845 7.16 9.31 -48.14
CA ARG A 845 5.82 8.93 -48.62
C ARG A 845 4.75 9.39 -47.63
N VAL A 846 3.58 9.75 -48.15
CA VAL A 846 2.37 10.04 -47.38
C VAL A 846 1.32 9.01 -47.81
N GLU A 847 0.74 8.29 -46.86
CA GLU A 847 -0.35 7.34 -47.12
C GLU A 847 -1.71 8.05 -46.95
N ASP A 848 -2.63 7.80 -47.88
CA ASP A 848 -3.97 8.40 -47.90
C ASP A 848 -4.99 7.44 -47.25
N PRO A 849 -5.62 7.79 -46.11
CA PRO A 849 -6.51 6.88 -45.39
C PRO A 849 -7.72 6.40 -46.20
N LYS A 850 -8.12 7.13 -47.25
CA LYS A 850 -9.33 6.84 -48.04
C LYS A 850 -9.10 5.86 -49.20
N SER A 851 -7.88 5.43 -49.50
CA SER A 851 -7.61 4.46 -50.57
C SER A 851 -7.64 2.98 -50.11
N ARG A 852 -8.38 2.65 -49.04
CA ARG A 852 -8.67 1.25 -48.65
C ARG A 852 -9.68 0.61 -49.63
N SER A 853 -9.24 0.33 -50.84
CA SER A 853 -9.83 -0.75 -51.66
C SER A 853 -9.58 -2.10 -50.98
N PRO A 854 -10.39 -3.14 -51.27
CA PRO A 854 -10.21 -4.47 -50.67
C PRO A 854 -8.79 -4.98 -50.91
N ILE A 855 -8.18 -5.58 -49.89
CA ILE A 855 -6.78 -5.98 -49.89
C ILE A 855 -6.57 -7.08 -50.94
N ASP A 856 -5.86 -6.75 -52.03
CA ASP A 856 -5.32 -7.76 -52.94
C ASP A 856 -4.14 -8.45 -52.25
N HIS A 857 -4.42 -9.56 -51.55
CA HIS A 857 -3.43 -10.41 -50.91
C HIS A 857 -2.63 -11.23 -51.96
N ARG A 858 -1.91 -10.54 -52.85
CA ARG A 858 -1.01 -11.15 -53.84
C ARG A 858 0.39 -10.55 -53.79
N GLY A 859 1.15 -11.04 -52.81
CA GLY A 859 2.58 -11.30 -52.97
C GLY A 859 3.53 -10.11 -52.94
N ALA A 860 3.81 -9.59 -51.74
CA ALA A 860 5.13 -9.08 -51.39
C ALA A 860 5.36 -9.18 -49.87
N ASN A 861 6.47 -9.82 -49.48
CA ASN A 861 7.09 -9.79 -48.15
C ASN A 861 6.25 -10.25 -46.91
N MET A 862 5.75 -11.50 -46.96
CA MET A 862 5.78 -12.36 -45.76
C MET A 862 7.23 -12.80 -45.51
N SER A 863 8.08 -11.88 -45.05
CA SER A 863 9.54 -12.09 -45.00
C SER A 863 9.99 -12.72 -43.68
N THR A 864 10.50 -13.95 -43.76
CA THR A 864 11.52 -14.64 -42.92
C THR A 864 11.48 -14.55 -41.39
N THR A 865 11.18 -13.40 -40.79
CA THR A 865 11.16 -13.11 -39.35
C THR A 865 10.00 -13.76 -38.59
N LEU A 866 8.83 -13.99 -39.19
CA LEU A 866 7.70 -14.65 -38.51
C LEU A 866 7.86 -16.18 -38.43
N TYR A 867 8.68 -16.77 -39.31
CA TYR A 867 8.80 -18.22 -39.41
C TYR A 867 9.49 -18.86 -38.17
N PRO A 868 10.57 -18.29 -37.60
CA PRO A 868 11.14 -18.76 -36.32
C PRO A 868 10.14 -18.71 -35.16
N TYR A 869 9.34 -17.64 -35.05
CA TYR A 869 8.27 -17.57 -34.04
C TYR A 869 7.22 -18.66 -34.27
N TYR A 870 6.80 -18.88 -35.51
CA TYR A 870 5.86 -19.95 -35.84
C TYR A 870 6.40 -21.34 -35.48
N GLU A 871 7.67 -21.64 -35.79
CA GLU A 871 8.27 -22.92 -35.40
C GLU A 871 8.43 -23.06 -33.87
N ARG A 872 8.78 -21.97 -33.17
CA ARG A 872 8.85 -21.93 -31.69
C ARG A 872 7.49 -22.23 -31.06
N GLU A 873 6.45 -21.51 -31.46
CA GLU A 873 5.09 -21.71 -30.96
C GLU A 873 4.53 -23.11 -31.32
N LEU A 874 4.78 -23.59 -32.54
CA LEU A 874 4.33 -24.92 -32.96
C LEU A 874 5.06 -26.04 -32.19
N HIS A 875 6.35 -25.87 -31.88
CA HIS A 875 7.10 -26.81 -31.04
C HIS A 875 6.58 -26.78 -29.59
N PHE A 876 6.32 -25.58 -29.05
CA PHE A 876 5.76 -25.40 -27.71
C PHE A 876 4.39 -26.09 -27.57
N ILE A 877 3.44 -25.79 -28.46
CA ILE A 877 2.09 -26.38 -28.43
C ILE A 877 2.13 -27.91 -28.60
N ARG A 878 3.07 -28.45 -29.39
CA ARG A 878 3.25 -29.91 -29.53
C ARG A 878 3.83 -30.55 -28.27
N HIS A 879 4.73 -29.87 -27.56
CA HIS A 879 5.25 -30.33 -26.27
C HIS A 879 4.14 -30.40 -25.21
N ASP A 880 3.33 -29.33 -25.10
CA ASP A 880 2.15 -29.29 -24.23
C ASP A 880 1.13 -30.38 -24.59
N ALA A 881 0.92 -30.65 -25.89
CA ALA A 881 0.05 -31.73 -26.34
C ALA A 881 0.57 -33.12 -25.94
N GLU A 882 1.89 -33.35 -25.89
CA GLU A 882 2.46 -34.57 -25.34
C GLU A 882 2.29 -34.69 -23.83
N GLU A 883 2.53 -33.61 -23.09
CA GLU A 883 2.32 -33.54 -21.64
C GLU A 883 0.85 -33.82 -21.29
N PHE A 884 -0.08 -33.16 -21.98
CA PHE A 884 -1.51 -33.39 -21.87
C PHE A 884 -1.89 -34.84 -22.19
N ALA A 885 -1.30 -35.44 -23.24
CA ALA A 885 -1.56 -36.83 -23.59
C ALA A 885 -1.06 -37.85 -22.55
N LYS A 886 0.06 -37.54 -21.87
CA LYS A 886 0.57 -38.34 -20.74
C LYS A 886 -0.36 -38.22 -19.52
N GLN A 887 -0.84 -37.02 -19.21
CA GLN A 887 -1.68 -36.75 -18.03
C GLN A 887 -3.14 -37.18 -18.21
N PHE A 888 -3.72 -37.04 -19.42
CA PHE A 888 -5.13 -37.31 -19.71
C PHE A 888 -5.35 -38.25 -20.91
N PRO A 889 -4.93 -39.54 -20.84
CA PRO A 889 -4.95 -40.45 -21.99
C PRO A 889 -6.34 -40.67 -22.61
N ALA A 890 -7.39 -40.63 -21.78
CA ALA A 890 -8.77 -40.82 -22.25
C ALA A 890 -9.29 -39.65 -23.11
N ALA A 891 -8.85 -38.41 -22.82
CA ALA A 891 -9.20 -37.22 -23.61
C ALA A 891 -8.31 -37.12 -24.86
N ALA A 892 -7.00 -37.34 -24.72
CA ALA A 892 -6.07 -37.38 -25.85
C ALA A 892 -6.41 -38.46 -26.88
N GLY A 893 -6.92 -39.62 -26.43
CA GLY A 893 -7.43 -40.68 -27.31
C GLY A 893 -8.68 -40.28 -28.12
N GLN A 894 -9.50 -39.33 -27.64
CA GLN A 894 -10.61 -38.77 -28.42
C GLN A 894 -10.13 -37.74 -29.46
N LEU A 895 -9.04 -37.02 -29.15
CA LEU A 895 -8.38 -36.07 -30.05
C LEU A 895 -7.37 -36.74 -31.00
N LEU A 896 -7.22 -38.06 -30.92
CA LEU A 896 -6.29 -38.88 -31.71
C LEU A 896 -4.83 -38.39 -31.66
N LEU A 897 -4.42 -37.84 -30.51
CA LEU A 897 -3.06 -37.34 -30.27
C LEU A 897 -2.08 -38.50 -30.06
N ASP A 898 -0.98 -38.48 -30.81
CA ASP A 898 0.07 -39.51 -30.81
C ASP A 898 1.42 -38.84 -31.10
N GLY A 899 2.37 -38.89 -30.16
CA GLY A 899 3.68 -38.22 -30.30
C GLY A 899 3.59 -36.71 -30.56
N GLY A 900 2.70 -36.01 -29.86
CA GLY A 900 2.52 -34.55 -29.97
C GLY A 900 1.75 -34.06 -31.20
N GLN A 901 1.35 -34.96 -32.11
CA GLN A 901 0.58 -34.63 -33.31
C GLN A 901 -0.78 -35.33 -33.29
N SER A 902 -1.82 -34.71 -33.86
CA SER A 902 -3.10 -35.40 -34.06
C SER A 902 -3.09 -36.21 -35.36
N ARG A 903 -3.59 -37.44 -35.29
CA ARG A 903 -3.87 -38.23 -36.49
C ARG A 903 -5.10 -37.73 -37.28
N ASP A 904 -5.86 -36.76 -36.75
CA ASP A 904 -6.90 -36.05 -37.49
C ASP A 904 -6.32 -34.81 -38.21
N PRO A 905 -6.31 -34.78 -39.56
CA PRO A 905 -5.81 -33.63 -40.33
C PRO A 905 -6.54 -32.31 -40.09
N HIS A 906 -7.76 -32.33 -39.53
CA HIS A 906 -8.49 -31.12 -39.16
C HIS A 906 -8.03 -30.56 -37.83
N VAL A 907 -7.72 -31.42 -36.85
CA VAL A 907 -7.20 -31.01 -35.53
C VAL A 907 -5.77 -30.51 -35.67
N GLU A 908 -4.92 -31.19 -36.43
CA GLU A 908 -3.53 -30.74 -36.66
C GLU A 908 -3.50 -29.37 -37.36
N ARG A 909 -4.38 -29.13 -38.35
CA ARG A 909 -4.51 -27.82 -39.00
C ARG A 909 -5.02 -26.72 -38.07
N LEU A 910 -5.79 -27.05 -37.04
CA LEU A 910 -6.21 -26.09 -36.02
C LEU A 910 -5.03 -25.75 -35.09
N ILE A 911 -4.20 -26.73 -34.74
CA ILE A 911 -2.94 -26.53 -33.98
C ILE A 911 -1.98 -25.63 -34.78
N GLU A 912 -1.75 -25.92 -36.06
CA GLU A 912 -0.94 -25.08 -36.97
C GLU A 912 -1.53 -23.66 -37.11
N ALA A 913 -2.84 -23.53 -37.30
CA ALA A 913 -3.48 -22.21 -37.41
C ALA A 913 -3.40 -21.40 -36.10
N PHE A 914 -3.50 -22.07 -34.94
CA PHE A 914 -3.36 -21.44 -33.63
C PHE A 914 -1.91 -21.00 -33.37
N ALA A 915 -0.93 -21.85 -33.64
CA ALA A 915 0.50 -21.51 -33.56
C ALA A 915 0.85 -20.28 -34.41
N LEU A 916 0.27 -20.15 -35.62
CA LEU A 916 0.45 -18.98 -36.48
C LEU A 916 -0.20 -17.70 -35.93
N LEU A 917 -1.28 -17.81 -35.15
CA LEU A 917 -1.89 -16.67 -34.47
C LEU A 917 -1.06 -16.25 -33.25
N SER A 918 -0.64 -17.19 -32.41
CA SER A 918 0.24 -16.94 -31.25
C SER A 918 1.56 -16.30 -31.68
N ALA A 919 2.22 -16.84 -32.71
CA ALA A 919 3.48 -16.31 -33.24
C ALA A 919 3.38 -14.86 -33.76
N ARG A 920 2.19 -14.43 -34.20
CA ARG A 920 1.92 -13.04 -34.59
C ARG A 920 1.67 -12.13 -33.40
N VAL A 921 1.12 -12.65 -32.30
CA VAL A 921 0.93 -11.90 -31.05
C VAL A 921 2.28 -11.71 -30.36
N GLU A 922 3.04 -12.79 -30.17
CA GLU A 922 4.41 -12.78 -29.63
C GLU A 922 5.31 -11.79 -30.37
N LYS A 923 5.44 -11.94 -31.70
CA LYS A 923 6.23 -11.01 -32.51
C LYS A 923 5.78 -9.56 -32.39
N LYS A 924 4.47 -9.30 -32.19
CA LYS A 924 3.96 -7.93 -32.02
C LYS A 924 4.25 -7.39 -30.63
N LEU A 925 4.22 -8.23 -29.59
CA LEU A 925 4.59 -7.85 -28.23
C LEU A 925 6.09 -7.49 -28.18
N ASP A 926 6.97 -8.31 -28.76
CA ASP A 926 8.40 -8.01 -28.89
C ASP A 926 8.67 -6.71 -29.66
N GLU A 927 7.90 -6.43 -30.71
CA GLU A 927 8.02 -5.18 -31.50
C GLU A 927 7.50 -3.94 -30.76
N GLU A 928 6.50 -4.06 -29.88
CA GLU A 928 5.87 -2.94 -29.17
C GLU A 928 6.42 -2.70 -27.75
N PHE A 929 7.07 -3.68 -27.12
CA PHE A 929 7.58 -3.57 -25.74
C PHE A 929 8.59 -2.42 -25.56
N PRO A 930 9.57 -2.19 -26.47
CA PRO A 930 10.51 -1.06 -26.32
C PRO A 930 9.83 0.32 -26.35
N GLU A 931 8.73 0.49 -27.10
CA GLU A 931 7.99 1.76 -27.15
C GLU A 931 7.38 2.11 -25.77
N VAL A 932 7.05 1.09 -24.96
CA VAL A 932 6.54 1.27 -23.59
C VAL A 932 7.68 1.63 -22.61
N THR A 933 8.83 0.96 -22.71
CA THR A 933 9.98 1.26 -21.83
C THR A 933 10.57 2.63 -22.11
N ASP A 934 10.71 3.02 -23.39
CA ASP A 934 11.24 4.31 -23.80
C ASP A 934 10.30 5.45 -23.35
N GLY A 935 8.98 5.30 -23.51
CA GLY A 935 8.01 6.29 -23.04
C GLY A 935 7.97 6.44 -21.51
N LEU A 936 8.17 5.34 -20.78
CA LEU A 936 8.18 5.34 -19.31
C LEU A 936 9.49 5.93 -18.76
N LEU A 937 10.64 5.58 -19.34
CA LEU A 937 11.93 6.19 -19.02
C LEU A 937 11.98 7.67 -19.41
N GLY A 938 11.42 8.06 -20.56
CA GLY A 938 11.30 9.47 -20.96
C GLY A 938 10.44 10.30 -20.01
N THR A 939 9.50 9.68 -19.29
CA THR A 939 8.65 10.34 -18.30
C THR A 939 9.32 10.42 -16.92
N LEU A 940 10.01 9.36 -16.47
CA LEU A 940 10.59 9.27 -15.12
C LEU A 940 12.04 9.75 -15.02
N TYR A 941 12.86 9.41 -16.01
CA TYR A 941 14.31 9.65 -16.04
C TYR A 941 14.77 10.15 -17.43
N PRO A 942 14.24 11.27 -17.94
CA PRO A 942 14.55 11.78 -19.29
C PRO A 942 16.04 12.02 -19.54
N HIS A 943 16.84 12.21 -18.48
CA HIS A 943 18.29 12.37 -18.56
C HIS A 943 19.04 11.08 -18.93
N TYR A 944 18.47 9.87 -18.74
CA TYR A 944 19.10 8.62 -19.19
C TYR A 944 18.94 8.41 -20.69
N LEU A 945 17.88 8.98 -21.29
CA LEU A 945 17.67 9.00 -22.73
C LEU A 945 18.32 10.23 -23.40
N ALA A 946 18.90 11.16 -22.61
CA ALA A 946 19.50 12.37 -23.14
C ALA A 946 20.88 12.09 -23.77
N PRO A 947 21.15 12.59 -24.99
CA PRO A 947 22.43 12.39 -25.65
C PRO A 947 23.56 13.12 -24.92
N ILE A 948 24.68 12.42 -24.72
CA ILE A 948 25.87 12.98 -24.07
C ILE A 948 26.54 13.99 -25.03
N PRO A 949 26.69 15.28 -24.64
CA PRO A 949 27.31 16.30 -25.48
C PRO A 949 28.84 16.13 -25.55
N SER A 950 29.46 16.73 -26.56
CA SER A 950 30.93 16.83 -26.62
C SER A 950 31.45 17.71 -25.47
N MET A 951 32.44 17.21 -24.73
CA MET A 951 33.02 17.83 -23.54
C MET A 951 34.54 17.98 -23.70
N ALA A 952 35.10 19.09 -23.23
CA ALA A 952 36.53 19.39 -23.33
C ALA A 952 36.98 20.34 -22.21
N ILE A 953 38.26 20.26 -21.84
CA ILE A 953 38.91 21.26 -20.98
C ILE A 953 39.49 22.37 -21.87
N ALA A 954 39.22 23.63 -21.54
CA ALA A 954 39.75 24.80 -22.24
C ALA A 954 40.75 25.55 -21.34
N GLU A 955 41.97 25.72 -21.83
CA GLU A 955 42.98 26.59 -21.22
C GLU A 955 42.74 28.04 -21.67
N PHE A 956 42.58 28.97 -20.73
CA PHE A 956 42.50 30.40 -21.01
C PHE A 956 43.78 31.08 -20.59
N LYS A 957 44.45 31.77 -21.51
CA LYS A 957 45.65 32.56 -21.22
C LYS A 957 45.27 34.03 -21.08
N PRO A 958 45.55 34.69 -19.94
CA PRO A 958 45.41 36.14 -19.83
C PRO A 958 46.38 36.82 -20.81
N ASP A 959 46.01 37.99 -21.32
CA ASP A 959 46.90 38.74 -22.21
C ASP A 959 48.12 39.27 -21.42
N PRO A 960 49.34 38.80 -21.71
CA PRO A 960 50.54 39.22 -20.97
C PRO A 960 50.90 40.70 -21.19
N SER A 961 50.29 41.38 -22.17
CA SER A 961 50.48 42.81 -22.42
C SER A 961 49.59 43.72 -21.56
N ALA A 962 48.55 43.16 -20.92
CA ALA A 962 47.57 43.92 -20.12
C ALA A 962 47.16 43.18 -18.83
N PRO A 963 48.10 42.91 -17.90
CA PRO A 963 47.80 42.18 -16.66
C PRO A 963 46.84 42.95 -15.75
N GLN A 964 45.78 42.29 -15.29
CA GLN A 964 44.81 42.85 -14.35
C GLN A 964 45.09 42.37 -12.91
N PRO A 965 45.47 43.26 -11.97
CA PRO A 965 45.81 42.86 -10.59
C PRO A 965 44.64 42.27 -9.79
N THR A 966 43.41 42.61 -10.18
CA THR A 966 42.16 42.08 -9.58
C THR A 966 41.73 40.73 -10.15
N GLY A 967 42.45 40.20 -11.16
CA GLY A 967 42.04 39.05 -11.95
C GLY A 967 40.92 39.38 -12.96
N THR A 968 40.78 38.54 -13.99
CA THR A 968 39.73 38.64 -15.02
C THR A 968 38.69 37.54 -14.82
N PRO A 969 37.44 37.84 -14.45
CA PRO A 969 36.42 36.81 -14.24
C PRO A 969 35.88 36.25 -15.57
N VAL A 970 35.81 34.92 -15.66
CA VAL A 970 35.12 34.17 -16.71
C VAL A 970 33.92 33.48 -16.05
N PRO A 971 32.69 33.98 -16.24
CA PRO A 971 31.51 33.39 -15.62
C PRO A 971 31.15 32.03 -16.25
N ARG A 972 30.49 31.18 -15.47
CA ARG A 972 29.75 30.01 -15.95
C ARG A 972 28.75 30.46 -17.02
N GLY A 973 28.59 29.66 -18.07
CA GLY A 973 27.73 30.03 -19.19
C GLY A 973 28.42 30.78 -20.33
N SER A 974 29.69 31.18 -20.17
CA SER A 974 30.47 31.84 -21.23
C SER A 974 30.55 30.96 -22.48
N ARG A 975 30.18 31.52 -23.63
CA ARG A 975 30.11 30.81 -24.91
C ARG A 975 31.48 30.79 -25.58
N LEU A 976 31.94 29.60 -25.96
CA LEU A 976 33.18 29.39 -26.71
C LEU A 976 32.86 28.80 -28.08
N ARG A 977 33.73 29.04 -29.06
CA ARG A 977 33.65 28.46 -30.40
C ARG A 977 34.97 27.81 -30.74
N ALA A 978 34.93 26.51 -31.06
CA ALA A 978 36.04 25.79 -31.66
C ALA A 978 35.66 25.39 -33.09
N THR A 979 36.66 25.22 -33.95
CA THR A 979 36.46 24.67 -35.29
C THR A 979 37.35 23.44 -35.40
N THR A 980 36.77 22.29 -35.79
CA THR A 980 37.55 21.07 -36.02
C THR A 980 38.46 21.23 -37.24
N PRO A 981 39.51 20.40 -37.40
CA PRO A 981 40.33 20.40 -38.61
C PRO A 981 39.52 20.25 -39.92
N ASP A 982 38.39 19.53 -39.85
CA ASP A 982 37.46 19.32 -40.97
C ASP A 982 36.50 20.50 -41.23
N GLY A 983 36.63 21.60 -40.49
CA GLY A 983 35.85 22.83 -40.67
C GLY A 983 34.50 22.85 -39.94
N VAL A 984 34.20 21.88 -39.08
CA VAL A 984 32.95 21.86 -38.30
C VAL A 984 33.08 22.81 -37.11
N ALA A 985 32.17 23.79 -37.02
CA ALA A 985 32.16 24.78 -35.94
C ALA A 985 31.35 24.28 -34.73
N CYS A 986 32.03 23.83 -33.69
CA CYS A 986 31.43 23.41 -32.42
C CYS A 986 31.27 24.60 -31.46
N ARG A 987 30.17 24.63 -30.72
CA ARG A 987 29.88 25.61 -29.67
C ARG A 987 30.02 24.93 -28.31
N TYR A 988 30.78 25.54 -27.41
CA TYR A 988 30.95 25.08 -26.03
C TYR A 988 30.48 26.15 -25.05
N ARG A 989 30.25 25.75 -23.79
CA ARG A 989 29.82 26.62 -22.70
C ARG A 989 30.64 26.30 -21.46
N THR A 990 31.14 27.30 -20.73
CA THR A 990 31.86 27.07 -19.47
C THR A 990 30.92 26.54 -18.38
N CYS A 991 31.37 25.54 -17.61
CA CYS A 991 30.61 24.94 -16.51
C CYS A 991 30.95 25.51 -15.12
N TYR A 992 32.09 26.19 -14.98
CA TYR A 992 32.56 26.80 -13.74
C TYR A 992 32.63 28.33 -13.87
N ASP A 993 32.43 29.03 -12.75
CA ASP A 993 32.92 30.40 -12.56
C ASP A 993 34.43 30.34 -12.24
N THR A 994 35.26 31.02 -13.03
CA THR A 994 36.73 30.97 -12.89
C THR A 994 37.34 32.35 -13.06
N THR A 995 38.24 32.75 -12.15
CA THR A 995 39.02 34.00 -12.30
C THR A 995 40.39 33.68 -12.89
N LEU A 996 40.74 34.36 -13.99
CA LEU A 996 42.05 34.26 -14.63
C LEU A 996 43.02 35.25 -13.97
N TRP A 997 44.14 34.74 -13.49
CA TRP A 997 45.20 35.52 -12.86
C TRP A 997 46.41 35.65 -13.78
N PRO A 998 47.12 36.79 -13.80
CA PRO A 998 48.30 37.03 -14.63
C PRO A 998 49.54 36.30 -14.05
N LEU A 999 49.51 34.96 -14.08
CA LEU A 999 50.44 34.05 -13.41
C LEU A 999 50.85 32.89 -14.31
N ASP A 1000 52.13 32.50 -14.24
CA ASP A 1000 52.66 31.27 -14.83
C ASP A 1000 53.11 30.28 -13.74
N ILE A 1001 52.90 28.99 -13.98
CA ILE A 1001 53.59 27.90 -13.27
C ILE A 1001 54.94 27.69 -13.94
N VAL A 1002 56.04 27.95 -13.23
CA VAL A 1002 57.40 27.91 -13.76
C VAL A 1002 58.05 26.53 -13.58
N GLU A 1003 57.74 25.86 -12.47
CA GLU A 1003 58.30 24.56 -12.11
C GLU A 1003 57.29 23.83 -11.22
N SER A 1004 57.07 22.54 -11.46
CA SER A 1004 56.32 21.65 -10.57
C SER A 1004 57.06 20.33 -10.46
N ARG A 1005 57.45 19.90 -9.26
CA ARG A 1005 58.20 18.66 -9.05
C ARG A 1005 57.96 18.06 -7.67
N VAL A 1006 58.09 16.73 -7.57
CA VAL A 1006 58.18 16.02 -6.30
C VAL A 1006 59.66 15.88 -5.90
N GLU A 1007 59.97 16.16 -4.64
CA GLU A 1007 61.28 15.94 -4.02
C GLU A 1007 61.15 14.81 -2.97
N LEU A 1008 62.10 13.87 -2.99
CA LEU A 1008 62.21 12.77 -2.02
C LEU A 1008 63.34 13.05 -1.00
N PRO A 1009 63.35 12.40 0.19
CA PRO A 1009 64.44 12.52 1.15
C PRO A 1009 65.81 12.13 0.55
N PRO A 1010 66.91 12.84 0.87
CA PRO A 1010 67.00 13.96 1.82
C PRO A 1010 66.58 15.30 1.21
N PHE A 1011 65.67 15.99 1.90
CA PHE A 1011 65.16 17.31 1.49
C PHE A 1011 66.23 18.42 1.60
N ALA A 1012 66.03 19.50 0.85
CA ALA A 1012 66.92 20.67 0.90
C ALA A 1012 66.98 21.30 2.31
N PRO A 1013 68.15 21.77 2.80
CA PRO A 1013 68.29 22.35 4.14
C PRO A 1013 67.42 23.59 4.44
N SER A 1014 66.87 24.21 3.40
CA SER A 1014 65.94 25.35 3.48
C SER A 1014 64.50 24.95 3.85
N LEU A 1015 64.18 23.66 3.86
CA LEU A 1015 62.84 23.15 4.19
C LEU A 1015 62.83 22.61 5.63
N SER A 1016 61.76 22.90 6.37
CA SER A 1016 61.54 22.38 7.73
C SER A 1016 60.35 21.39 7.75
N PRO A 1017 60.49 20.21 7.13
CA PRO A 1017 59.38 19.26 6.97
C PRO A 1017 58.77 18.81 8.31
N PRO A 1018 57.43 18.69 8.40
CA PRO A 1018 56.77 18.05 9.54
C PRO A 1018 57.26 16.62 9.79
N PRO A 1019 57.16 16.11 11.04
CA PRO A 1019 57.50 14.73 11.34
C PRO A 1019 56.63 13.76 10.53
N LYS A 1020 57.26 12.70 9.99
CA LYS A 1020 56.69 11.70 9.05
C LYS A 1020 56.46 12.16 7.60
N THR A 1021 57.00 13.30 7.17
CA THR A 1021 57.05 13.65 5.73
C THR A 1021 57.85 12.60 4.95
N GLN A 1022 57.28 12.05 3.88
CA GLN A 1022 57.92 11.11 2.96
C GLN A 1022 58.19 11.70 1.57
N GLY A 1023 57.45 12.74 1.16
CA GLY A 1023 57.68 13.46 -0.10
C GLY A 1023 57.28 14.93 0.00
N VAL A 1024 57.75 15.75 -0.94
CA VAL A 1024 57.44 17.18 -0.99
C VAL A 1024 57.10 17.58 -2.43
N LEU A 1025 55.86 17.99 -2.69
CA LEU A 1025 55.49 18.60 -3.97
C LEU A 1025 55.77 20.10 -3.91
N ARG A 1026 56.59 20.60 -4.82
CA ARG A 1026 56.96 22.02 -4.93
C ARG A 1026 56.45 22.59 -6.25
N ILE A 1027 55.66 23.67 -6.16
CA ILE A 1027 55.08 24.39 -7.29
C ILE A 1027 55.57 25.84 -7.26
N ARG A 1028 56.34 26.29 -8.26
CA ARG A 1028 56.79 27.67 -8.37
C ARG A 1028 55.84 28.49 -9.23
N LEU A 1029 55.31 29.56 -8.65
CA LEU A 1029 54.45 30.54 -9.31
C LEU A 1029 55.24 31.82 -9.63
N ARG A 1030 54.89 32.49 -10.73
CA ARG A 1030 55.49 33.77 -11.17
C ARG A 1030 54.44 34.73 -11.70
N ALA A 1031 54.49 36.00 -11.29
CA ALA A 1031 53.67 37.07 -11.85
C ALA A 1031 54.15 37.54 -13.24
N HIS A 1032 53.17 37.82 -14.12
CA HIS A 1032 53.39 38.48 -15.42
C HIS A 1032 53.73 39.97 -15.24
N ALA A 1033 54.42 40.54 -16.23
CA ALA A 1033 55.06 41.86 -16.14
C ALA A 1033 55.99 41.97 -14.90
N ASP A 1034 56.55 43.15 -14.63
CA ASP A 1034 57.42 43.37 -13.46
C ASP A 1034 56.62 43.62 -12.16
N MET A 1035 55.46 42.97 -12.04
CA MET A 1035 54.52 43.06 -10.91
C MET A 1035 54.96 42.15 -9.75
N ALA A 1036 54.67 42.55 -8.51
CA ALA A 1036 54.84 41.67 -7.35
C ALA A 1036 53.59 40.82 -7.13
N LEU A 1037 53.74 39.62 -6.57
CA LEU A 1037 52.60 38.79 -6.17
C LEU A 1037 51.75 39.47 -5.09
N ALA A 1038 52.35 40.35 -4.29
CA ALA A 1038 51.67 41.22 -3.33
C ALA A 1038 50.67 42.22 -3.95
N ASP A 1039 50.81 42.55 -5.23
CA ASP A 1039 49.89 43.46 -5.94
C ASP A 1039 48.58 42.77 -6.37
N LEU A 1040 48.52 41.43 -6.31
CA LEU A 1040 47.36 40.64 -6.72
C LEU A 1040 46.38 40.44 -5.56
N THR A 1041 45.08 40.62 -5.82
CA THR A 1041 44.02 40.26 -4.86
C THR A 1041 43.71 38.75 -4.88
N LEU A 1042 44.75 37.91 -4.99
CA LEU A 1042 44.64 36.47 -5.10
C LEU A 1042 44.49 35.82 -3.72
N ASP A 1043 43.33 35.22 -3.47
CA ASP A 1043 43.11 34.33 -2.31
C ASP A 1043 42.88 32.87 -2.70
N LYS A 1044 42.26 32.64 -3.87
CA LYS A 1044 41.85 31.33 -4.38
C LYS A 1044 42.41 31.09 -5.78
N LEU A 1045 43.21 30.04 -5.95
CA LEU A 1045 43.80 29.63 -7.22
C LEU A 1045 43.32 28.22 -7.58
N ARG A 1046 42.69 28.07 -8.75
CA ARG A 1046 42.20 26.79 -9.27
C ARG A 1046 43.25 26.13 -10.14
N PHE A 1047 43.61 24.89 -9.83
CA PHE A 1047 44.52 24.04 -10.60
C PHE A 1047 43.74 22.95 -11.33
N HIS A 1048 44.25 22.50 -12.48
CA HIS A 1048 43.80 21.31 -13.20
C HIS A 1048 44.97 20.33 -13.32
N LEU A 1049 44.78 19.09 -12.88
CA LEU A 1049 45.78 18.04 -12.99
C LEU A 1049 45.72 17.42 -14.40
N GLN A 1050 46.69 17.78 -15.23
CA GLN A 1050 46.84 17.24 -16.58
C GLN A 1050 48.02 16.26 -16.64
N GLY A 1051 47.75 15.03 -17.10
CA GLY A 1051 48.74 13.97 -17.21
C GLY A 1051 48.10 12.64 -17.60
N ASP A 1052 48.84 11.55 -17.41
CA ASP A 1052 48.28 10.20 -17.52
C ASP A 1052 47.19 9.97 -16.45
N ALA A 1053 46.12 9.24 -16.80
CA ALA A 1053 44.96 9.08 -15.92
C ALA A 1053 45.27 8.35 -14.61
N VAL A 1054 46.27 7.46 -14.59
CA VAL A 1054 46.74 6.72 -13.42
C VAL A 1054 47.49 7.68 -12.48
N LEU A 1055 48.44 8.42 -13.03
CA LEU A 1055 49.26 9.37 -12.26
C LEU A 1055 48.42 10.55 -11.75
N VAL A 1056 47.48 11.06 -12.55
CA VAL A 1056 46.57 12.14 -12.15
C VAL A 1056 45.70 11.72 -10.97
N ALA A 1057 45.06 10.56 -11.01
CA ALA A 1057 44.21 10.13 -9.90
C ALA A 1057 45.03 9.75 -8.64
N LYS A 1058 46.26 9.22 -8.77
CA LYS A 1058 47.15 9.01 -7.61
C LYS A 1058 47.65 10.32 -6.99
N LEU A 1059 48.01 11.31 -7.81
CA LEU A 1059 48.38 12.65 -7.34
C LEU A 1059 47.19 13.36 -6.68
N TYR A 1060 45.99 13.23 -7.26
CA TYR A 1060 44.75 13.76 -6.72
C TYR A 1060 44.41 13.17 -5.34
N GLU A 1061 44.54 11.84 -5.20
CA GLU A 1061 44.41 11.15 -3.91
C GLU A 1061 45.39 11.72 -2.88
N LEU A 1062 46.70 11.73 -3.18
CA LEU A 1062 47.74 12.22 -2.27
C LEU A 1062 47.54 13.67 -1.82
N LEU A 1063 47.04 14.54 -2.71
CA LEU A 1063 46.75 15.95 -2.42
C LEU A 1063 45.52 16.17 -1.53
N LEU A 1064 44.64 15.19 -1.40
CA LEU A 1064 43.44 15.26 -0.56
C LEU A 1064 43.55 14.47 0.75
N THR A 1065 44.38 13.42 0.79
CA THR A 1065 44.46 12.49 1.94
C THR A 1065 45.79 12.55 2.70
N SER A 1066 46.90 12.81 2.00
CA SER A 1066 48.27 12.65 2.54
C SER A 1066 49.01 13.97 2.75
N VAL A 1067 48.32 15.12 2.71
CA VAL A 1067 48.91 16.44 2.99
C VAL A 1067 49.05 16.66 4.49
N THR A 1068 50.29 16.91 4.94
CA THR A 1068 50.61 17.18 6.36
C THR A 1068 50.72 18.67 6.69
N SER A 1069 51.18 19.48 5.75
CA SER A 1069 51.12 20.94 5.79
C SER A 1069 51.35 21.53 4.40
N ILE A 1070 50.92 22.78 4.20
CA ILE A 1070 51.21 23.56 3.00
C ILE A 1070 51.85 24.86 3.43
N GLU A 1071 53.03 25.15 2.90
CA GLU A 1071 53.81 26.32 3.24
C GLU A 1071 54.20 27.09 1.98
N VAL A 1072 54.21 28.41 2.07
CA VAL A 1072 54.62 29.29 0.96
C VAL A 1072 55.96 29.92 1.31
N TYR A 1073 56.90 29.83 0.38
CA TYR A 1073 58.28 30.30 0.51
C TYR A 1073 58.58 31.37 -0.54
N ASP A 1074 59.34 32.38 -0.15
CA ASP A 1074 59.95 33.34 -1.09
C ASP A 1074 61.04 32.63 -1.91
N ALA A 1075 60.90 32.63 -3.23
CA ALA A 1075 61.84 31.99 -4.15
C ALA A 1075 63.04 32.87 -4.51
N GLU A 1076 62.99 34.18 -4.21
CA GLU A 1076 64.01 35.19 -4.51
C GLU A 1076 64.92 35.47 -3.30
N ALA A 1077 64.45 35.21 -2.08
CA ALA A 1077 65.25 35.30 -0.87
C ALA A 1077 66.38 34.24 -0.81
N SER A 1078 67.61 34.69 -0.52
CA SER A 1078 68.82 33.83 -0.41
C SER A 1078 68.67 32.67 0.59
N ASP A 1079 67.97 32.93 1.71
CA ASP A 1079 67.70 31.94 2.76
C ASP A 1079 66.37 31.18 2.55
N LYS A 1080 65.64 31.46 1.45
CA LYS A 1080 64.26 31.00 1.20
C LYS A 1080 63.37 31.16 2.42
N ARG A 1081 63.03 32.41 2.74
CA ARG A 1081 62.18 32.73 3.90
C ARG A 1081 60.77 32.14 3.70
N ARG A 1082 60.29 31.36 4.69
CA ARG A 1082 58.88 30.96 4.77
C ARG A 1082 58.01 32.20 5.00
N LEU A 1083 57.08 32.46 4.08
CA LEU A 1083 56.17 33.60 4.10
C LEU A 1083 54.93 33.29 4.95
N ALA A 1084 54.30 32.13 4.73
CA ALA A 1084 53.13 31.68 5.49
C ALA A 1084 53.02 30.15 5.54
N VAL A 1085 52.21 29.67 6.48
CA VAL A 1085 51.65 28.31 6.50
C VAL A 1085 50.16 28.48 6.20
N LEU A 1086 49.62 27.74 5.24
CA LEU A 1086 48.20 27.79 4.92
C LEU A 1086 47.39 27.01 5.96
N SER A 1087 46.10 27.33 6.11
CA SER A 1087 45.22 26.64 7.05
C SER A 1087 44.97 25.18 6.67
N ASP A 1088 44.68 24.34 7.66
CA ASP A 1088 44.19 22.98 7.45
C ASP A 1088 42.96 23.01 6.51
N GLY A 1089 42.94 22.15 5.48
CA GLY A 1089 41.89 22.12 4.46
C GLY A 1089 41.99 23.19 3.37
N ALA A 1090 43.16 23.84 3.18
CA ALA A 1090 43.36 24.84 2.13
C ALA A 1090 43.23 24.30 0.69
N ILE A 1091 43.42 22.99 0.46
CA ILE A 1091 43.12 22.31 -0.81
C ILE A 1091 41.69 21.74 -0.75
N GLN A 1092 40.87 22.05 -1.75
CA GLN A 1092 39.50 21.54 -1.88
C GLN A 1092 39.27 20.89 -3.26
N PRO A 1093 38.52 19.78 -3.34
CA PRO A 1093 38.13 19.16 -4.60
C PRO A 1093 37.08 20.01 -5.34
N VAL A 1094 37.03 19.89 -6.67
CA VAL A 1094 36.15 20.66 -7.55
C VAL A 1094 35.37 19.74 -8.49
N GLY A 1095 34.11 20.06 -8.75
CA GLY A 1095 33.20 19.36 -9.67
C GLY A 1095 32.04 18.63 -9.00
N PHE A 1096 32.01 18.57 -7.66
CA PHE A 1096 31.07 17.78 -6.87
C PHE A 1096 29.82 18.54 -6.40
N GLU A 1097 29.81 19.88 -6.47
CA GLU A 1097 28.70 20.71 -5.99
C GLU A 1097 27.53 20.76 -7.00
N GLU A 1098 26.32 21.07 -6.52
CA GLU A 1098 25.11 21.14 -7.38
C GLU A 1098 25.26 22.18 -8.50
N ASN A 1099 25.84 23.35 -8.19
CA ASN A 1099 26.09 24.43 -9.14
C ASN A 1099 27.26 24.16 -10.10
N GLU A 1100 28.08 23.14 -9.86
CA GLU A 1100 29.22 22.76 -10.69
C GLU A 1100 28.87 21.71 -11.78
N GLY A 1101 27.58 21.53 -12.06
CA GLY A 1101 27.09 20.64 -13.13
C GLY A 1101 27.52 21.05 -14.54
N LEU A 1102 27.92 20.05 -15.32
CA LEU A 1102 28.28 20.14 -16.74
C LEU A 1102 27.11 19.69 -17.63
N LEU A 1103 26.38 18.65 -17.21
CA LEU A 1103 25.14 18.22 -17.84
C LEU A 1103 23.90 18.92 -17.24
N PRO A 1104 22.92 19.34 -18.06
CA PRO A 1104 21.63 19.83 -17.56
C PRO A 1104 20.88 18.67 -16.92
N TYR A 1105 20.44 18.85 -15.68
CA TYR A 1105 19.82 17.79 -14.89
C TYR A 1105 18.54 18.30 -14.21
N PRO A 1106 17.42 17.56 -14.20
CA PRO A 1106 16.20 18.01 -13.55
C PRO A 1106 16.40 18.17 -12.04
N ALA A 1107 15.90 19.25 -11.46
CA ALA A 1107 15.95 19.49 -10.00
C ALA A 1107 15.15 18.44 -9.17
N THR A 1108 14.35 17.61 -9.84
CA THR A 1108 13.63 16.47 -9.25
C THR A 1108 14.43 15.16 -9.26
N SER A 1109 15.57 15.10 -9.96
CA SER A 1109 16.44 13.94 -10.06
C SER A 1109 17.63 14.06 -9.10
N ASN A 1110 18.03 12.96 -8.46
CA ASN A 1110 19.09 12.98 -7.45
C ASN A 1110 20.46 13.35 -8.08
N HIS A 1111 21.11 14.36 -7.51
CA HIS A 1111 22.44 14.87 -7.89
C HIS A 1111 23.52 13.77 -8.00
N ALA A 1112 23.43 12.71 -7.18
CA ALA A 1112 24.36 11.57 -7.24
C ALA A 1112 24.40 10.90 -8.62
N TYR A 1113 23.25 10.74 -9.29
CA TYR A 1113 23.20 10.16 -10.63
C TYR A 1113 23.89 11.04 -11.68
N ARG A 1114 23.73 12.37 -11.58
CA ARG A 1114 24.45 13.33 -12.43
C ARG A 1114 25.96 13.18 -12.27
N LEU A 1115 26.44 13.09 -11.02
CA LEU A 1115 27.86 12.91 -10.74
C LEU A 1115 28.40 11.60 -11.34
N LEU A 1116 27.65 10.50 -11.23
CA LEU A 1116 28.02 9.22 -11.84
C LEU A 1116 28.06 9.32 -13.38
N THR A 1117 27.03 9.87 -14.02
CA THR A 1117 27.01 10.07 -15.48
C THR A 1117 28.17 10.94 -15.94
N GLU A 1118 28.48 12.04 -15.25
CA GLU A 1118 29.61 12.91 -15.55
C GLU A 1118 30.96 12.23 -15.30
N LEU A 1119 31.06 11.37 -14.29
CA LEU A 1119 32.28 10.61 -13.96
C LEU A 1119 32.59 9.56 -15.03
N PHE A 1120 31.58 8.84 -15.54
CA PHE A 1120 31.80 7.88 -16.62
C PHE A 1120 31.97 8.56 -17.99
N ALA A 1121 31.24 9.65 -18.27
CA ALA A 1121 31.29 10.32 -19.58
C ALA A 1121 32.51 11.25 -19.74
N PHE A 1122 32.92 11.97 -18.69
CA PHE A 1122 34.04 12.92 -18.75
C PHE A 1122 34.80 13.06 -17.41
N PRO A 1123 35.49 12.00 -16.95
CA PRO A 1123 36.12 11.99 -15.62
C PRO A 1123 37.22 13.06 -15.42
N GLN A 1124 37.74 13.67 -16.50
CA GLN A 1124 38.64 14.83 -16.43
C GLN A 1124 38.03 16.02 -15.68
N LYS A 1125 36.68 16.13 -15.66
CA LYS A 1125 35.94 17.17 -14.93
C LYS A 1125 36.35 17.24 -13.45
N PHE A 1126 36.65 16.10 -12.82
CA PHE A 1126 36.94 15.99 -11.39
C PHE A 1126 38.43 16.18 -11.05
N ALA A 1127 39.30 16.34 -12.05
CA ALA A 1127 40.74 16.56 -11.86
C ALA A 1127 41.10 18.03 -11.53
N PHE A 1128 40.15 18.80 -10.99
CA PHE A 1128 40.35 20.19 -10.57
C PHE A 1128 40.49 20.27 -9.04
N LEU A 1129 41.35 21.20 -8.61
CA LEU A 1129 41.66 21.50 -7.21
C LEU A 1129 41.53 23.00 -6.99
N ASP A 1130 41.01 23.43 -5.86
CA ASP A 1130 41.10 24.82 -5.41
C ASP A 1130 42.10 24.94 -4.25
N LEU A 1131 43.12 25.78 -4.41
CA LEU A 1131 44.02 26.19 -3.34
C LEU A 1131 43.56 27.55 -2.81
N SER A 1132 43.21 27.60 -1.54
CA SER A 1132 42.62 28.76 -0.85
C SER A 1132 43.53 29.33 0.24
N SER A 1133 43.13 30.46 0.84
CA SER A 1133 43.87 31.16 1.90
C SER A 1133 45.25 31.66 1.47
N LEU A 1134 45.44 31.97 0.17
CA LEU A 1134 46.71 32.48 -0.35
C LEU A 1134 46.97 33.93 0.05
N ALA A 1135 45.93 34.76 0.26
CA ALA A 1135 46.11 36.20 0.45
C ALA A 1135 47.10 36.59 1.57
N PRO A 1136 47.13 35.95 2.76
CA PRO A 1136 48.12 36.25 3.80
C PRO A 1136 49.56 35.91 3.40
N ALA A 1137 49.77 34.93 2.52
CA ALA A 1137 51.08 34.51 2.04
C ALA A 1137 51.68 35.49 1.03
N LEU A 1138 50.83 36.22 0.30
CA LEU A 1138 51.26 37.10 -0.80
C LEU A 1138 51.62 38.52 -0.34
N VAL A 1139 51.20 38.96 0.85
CA VAL A 1139 51.43 40.34 1.35
C VAL A 1139 52.91 40.75 1.37
N GLU A 1140 53.83 39.82 1.62
CA GLU A 1140 55.28 40.04 1.60
C GLU A 1140 55.98 39.34 0.42
N ALA A 1141 55.24 38.86 -0.58
CA ALA A 1141 55.79 38.09 -1.70
C ALA A 1141 56.37 38.99 -2.81
N GLY A 1142 57.57 38.63 -3.28
CA GLY A 1142 58.22 39.21 -4.46
C GLY A 1142 57.55 38.80 -5.78
N ARG A 1143 58.34 38.62 -6.85
CA ARG A 1143 57.78 38.23 -8.17
C ARG A 1143 57.57 36.72 -8.31
N THR A 1144 58.29 35.91 -7.53
CA THR A 1144 58.18 34.45 -7.53
C THR A 1144 58.08 33.86 -6.13
N VAL A 1145 57.23 32.85 -5.98
CA VAL A 1145 57.06 32.07 -4.74
C VAL A 1145 57.05 30.58 -5.05
N ASP A 1146 57.53 29.78 -4.10
CA ASP A 1146 57.36 28.33 -4.09
C ASP A 1146 56.23 27.96 -3.11
N VAL A 1147 55.16 27.36 -3.62
CA VAL A 1147 54.17 26.64 -2.80
C VAL A 1147 54.71 25.23 -2.56
N VAL A 1148 54.85 24.85 -1.30
CA VAL A 1148 55.46 23.60 -0.85
C VAL A 1148 54.41 22.79 -0.07
N VAL A 1149 54.02 21.64 -0.63
CA VAL A 1149 53.06 20.71 -0.05
C VAL A 1149 53.83 19.51 0.51
N TYR A 1150 53.77 19.32 1.83
CA TYR A 1150 54.46 18.24 2.53
C TYR A 1150 53.56 17.01 2.61
N LEU A 1151 54.00 15.87 2.05
CA LEU A 1151 53.21 14.65 1.95
C LEU A 1151 53.69 13.58 2.94
N SER A 1152 52.76 12.92 3.63
CA SER A 1152 53.04 11.77 4.51
C SER A 1152 53.31 10.47 3.75
N GLU A 1153 52.94 10.43 2.47
CA GLU A 1153 53.11 9.30 1.55
C GLU A 1153 53.49 9.86 0.17
N VAL A 1154 54.15 9.06 -0.66
CA VAL A 1154 54.57 9.47 -2.00
C VAL A 1154 54.60 8.25 -2.92
N ASP A 1155 54.31 8.45 -4.21
CA ASP A 1155 54.45 7.42 -5.24
C ASP A 1155 55.71 7.73 -6.06
N GLU A 1156 56.62 6.76 -6.23
CA GLU A 1156 57.90 6.95 -6.95
C GLU A 1156 57.71 7.23 -8.45
N ARG A 1157 56.48 7.12 -8.97
CA ARG A 1157 56.12 7.39 -10.37
C ARG A 1157 55.73 8.86 -10.65
N LEU A 1158 55.69 9.72 -9.61
CA LEU A 1158 55.35 11.15 -9.66
C LEU A 1158 56.59 12.06 -9.60
#